data_AF-A0A1G6U1S6-F1
#
_entry.id   AF-A0A1G6U1S6-F1
#
_cell.length_a   1.000
_cell.length_b   1.000
_cell.length_c   1.000
_cell.angle_alpha   90.00
_cell.angle_beta   90.00
_cell.angle_gamma   90.00
#
_symmetry.space_group_name_H-M   'P 1'
#
loop_
_entity.id
_entity.type
_entity.pdbx_description
1 polymer ?
#
loop_
_entity_poly.entity_id
_entity_poly.type
_entity_poly.pdbx_seq_one_letter_code
_entity_poly.pdbx_strand_id
1 'polypeptide(L)'
;MLDPVGSGLWGTASGGGLRKLIIFGVRSRLASHNSARLQAKQRKDQLGPRSGVMAVMAGTMSSISINGRAESSRSRPTPWAWLLLPGSIFLVVLFVVPLSGLLLLAFGMPSWTLANFLRIGETPLYLTVLHNTLEISVFVTALAFVLSYPVAYVLTTGGTAMRTFLLIAVVLPYFTSGLARTFAWIVLLGRNGVINQFLLELGWLSQPVAMLYNRFGVILGMTHIVMPMMILPMYTVMSGIDQKLLRAARANGASPLAAFLTIFLPLSLPGLIAGILLVFIVCLGFYITPALMGGLSDVTITMAISSQILEQLNWNFGAALSVILLVSVLSILWIGSRFFPIEQLLGFSDGKTGSSLGRRQIGSQLLMGIGSAANGLDRWLPSLGGCSVPILASLLAVFLLLPVLIVAYLSFSASSYFVFPLPGYSLRNYEAFLFDALWVRATFTSIRVALMAVGMATALGSMLAFGLSRGAMPGRGAMVAFLLSPIIMPTVIVAVATYFLLARFGLQGTEFGLALGHAVHAIPYVVVIVVANLRDLNPSYERAARSLGAGSWVTFRTIVAPLVMPALIVASFFAFLTSFDDVVYVLFLGIGKITTLPMRMWEGIRQDINPTIAAVATLQMLFATIVVVVGTLLKRQKST
;
A
#
# COMPACT_ATOMS: atom_id res chain seq x y z
N MET A 1 33.15 47.46 45.93
CA MET A 1 33.05 48.58 46.88
C MET A 1 31.86 48.28 47.78
N LEU A 2 32.16 47.97 49.04
CA LEU A 2 31.31 47.85 50.24
C LEU A 2 30.19 46.79 50.27
N ASP A 3 30.60 45.66 50.87
CA ASP A 3 29.88 44.82 51.83
C ASP A 3 30.27 45.30 53.27
N PRO A 4 29.76 44.79 54.42
CA PRO A 4 28.58 43.94 54.69
C PRO A 4 27.85 44.20 56.05
N VAL A 5 26.91 43.29 56.36
CA VAL A 5 26.41 42.77 57.68
C VAL A 5 25.35 43.53 58.50
N GLY A 6 24.20 42.86 58.65
CA GLY A 6 23.30 42.97 59.81
C GLY A 6 23.04 41.59 60.41
N SER A 7 23.20 41.47 61.73
CA SER A 7 22.99 40.27 62.53
C SER A 7 21.72 40.38 63.40
N GLY A 8 21.00 39.27 63.57
CA GLY A 8 20.28 38.97 64.81
C GLY A 8 18.80 38.64 64.67
N LEU A 9 18.45 37.35 64.70
CA LEU A 9 17.12 36.86 65.07
C LEU A 9 17.24 35.57 65.91
N TRP A 10 16.67 35.59 67.11
CA TRP A 10 16.42 34.47 68.02
C TRP A 10 14.89 34.22 68.15
N GLY A 11 14.49 32.95 68.31
CA GLY A 11 13.26 32.51 69.03
C GLY A 11 11.95 32.40 68.24
N THR A 12 11.60 31.26 67.60
CA THR A 12 10.83 30.06 68.07
C THR A 12 9.30 30.23 68.29
N ALA A 13 8.46 29.53 67.50
CA ALA A 13 7.39 28.63 67.96
C ALA A 13 6.56 27.95 66.81
N SER A 14 6.60 26.60 66.79
CA SER A 14 5.59 25.57 66.40
C SER A 14 4.80 25.67 65.07
N GLY A 15 4.63 24.66 64.22
CA GLY A 15 4.79 23.20 64.38
C GLY A 15 3.59 22.36 63.87
N GLY A 16 2.44 22.98 63.52
CA GLY A 16 1.20 22.24 63.19
C GLY A 16 0.55 22.51 61.82
N GLY A 17 0.80 23.67 61.19
CA GLY A 17 0.06 24.09 59.98
C GLY A 17 0.50 23.42 58.68
N LEU A 18 1.80 23.16 58.49
CA LEU A 18 2.33 22.69 57.21
C LEU A 18 1.95 21.24 56.88
N ARG A 19 1.80 20.35 57.88
CA ARG A 19 1.48 18.94 57.61
C ARG A 19 0.04 18.74 57.11
N LYS A 20 -0.93 19.55 57.57
CA LYS A 20 -2.32 19.48 57.07
C LYS A 20 -2.44 20.03 55.64
N LEU A 21 -1.67 21.05 55.27
CA LEU A 21 -1.71 21.63 53.93
C LEU A 21 -1.14 20.68 52.86
N ILE A 22 -0.07 19.95 53.18
CA ILE A 22 0.55 18.99 52.26
C ILE A 22 -0.35 17.76 52.05
N ILE A 23 -1.00 17.25 53.11
CA ILE A 23 -1.89 16.08 53.00
C ILE A 23 -3.16 16.42 52.21
N PHE A 24 -3.71 17.64 52.37
CA PHE A 24 -4.89 18.07 51.60
C PHE A 24 -4.57 18.32 50.12
N GLY A 25 -3.40 18.90 49.82
CA GLY A 25 -2.92 19.11 48.45
C GLY A 25 -2.59 17.82 47.69
N VAL A 26 -2.18 16.75 48.38
CA VAL A 26 -1.93 15.44 47.78
C VAL A 26 -3.24 14.67 47.54
N ARG A 27 -4.21 14.75 48.46
CA ARG A 27 -5.54 14.12 48.28
C ARG A 27 -6.37 14.81 47.19
N SER A 28 -6.32 16.14 47.06
CA SER A 28 -7.04 16.85 46.00
C SER A 28 -6.45 16.57 44.61
N ARG A 29 -5.13 16.44 44.49
CA ARG A 29 -4.47 16.02 43.24
C ARG A 29 -4.74 14.57 42.89
N LEU A 30 -4.78 13.65 43.86
CA LEU A 30 -5.12 12.24 43.59
C LEU A 30 -6.59 12.07 43.19
N ALA A 31 -7.50 12.82 43.81
CA ALA A 31 -8.92 12.83 43.44
C ALA A 31 -9.15 13.45 42.06
N SER A 32 -8.48 14.55 41.72
CA SER A 32 -8.57 15.18 40.39
C SER A 32 -7.92 14.32 39.29
N HIS A 33 -6.88 13.55 39.62
CA HIS A 33 -6.22 12.65 38.67
C HIS A 33 -7.05 11.40 38.40
N ASN A 34 -7.74 10.86 39.43
CA ASN A 34 -8.66 9.73 39.26
C ASN A 34 -9.97 10.12 38.58
N SER A 35 -10.53 11.31 38.85
CA SER A 35 -11.71 11.81 38.14
C SER A 35 -11.40 12.15 36.68
N ALA A 36 -10.23 12.73 36.38
CA ALA A 36 -9.77 12.93 35.01
C ALA A 36 -9.53 11.61 34.25
N ARG A 37 -9.03 10.57 34.93
CA ARG A 37 -8.89 9.21 34.35
C ARG A 37 -10.24 8.54 34.10
N LEU A 38 -11.20 8.70 35.01
CA LEU A 38 -12.55 8.15 34.87
C LEU A 38 -13.33 8.86 33.75
N GLN A 39 -13.22 10.19 33.67
CA GLN A 39 -13.78 10.97 32.56
C GLN A 39 -13.08 10.65 31.23
N ALA A 40 -11.75 10.43 31.21
CA ALA A 40 -11.06 9.98 30.01
C ALA A 40 -11.45 8.56 29.59
N LYS A 41 -11.76 7.67 30.54
CA LYS A 41 -12.26 6.30 30.29
C LYS A 41 -13.69 6.33 29.74
N GLN A 42 -14.60 7.08 30.37
CA GLN A 42 -15.97 7.29 29.89
C GLN A 42 -16.03 8.01 28.54
N ARG A 43 -15.09 8.93 28.26
CA ARG A 43 -15.01 9.63 26.97
C ARG A 43 -14.42 8.76 25.85
N LYS A 44 -13.66 7.72 26.20
CA LYS A 44 -13.21 6.67 25.27
C LYS A 44 -14.35 5.72 24.90
N ASP A 45 -15.24 5.46 25.84
CA ASP A 45 -16.44 4.62 25.65
C ASP A 45 -17.56 5.36 24.88
N GLN A 46 -17.62 6.69 24.93
CA GLN A 46 -18.57 7.53 24.16
C GLN A 46 -18.18 7.78 22.69
N LEU A 47 -16.92 7.55 22.33
CA LEU A 47 -16.49 7.56 20.92
C LEU A 47 -16.87 6.21 20.31
N GLY A 48 -18.07 6.14 19.73
CA GLY A 48 -18.63 4.95 19.10
C GLY A 48 -17.66 4.26 18.13
N PRO A 49 -17.91 2.97 17.82
CA PRO A 49 -16.95 2.10 17.13
C PRO A 49 -16.58 2.71 15.78
N ARG A 50 -15.33 3.17 15.66
CA ARG A 50 -14.75 3.59 14.38
C ARG A 50 -14.90 2.42 13.40
N SER A 51 -15.63 2.68 12.33
CA SER A 51 -16.07 1.79 11.25
C SER A 51 -15.26 0.49 11.08
N GLY A 52 -15.91 -0.64 11.39
CA GLY A 52 -15.36 -1.98 11.26
C GLY A 52 -14.79 -2.27 9.87
N VAL A 53 -13.69 -3.01 9.84
CA VAL A 53 -12.87 -3.38 8.66
C VAL A 53 -12.11 -2.23 8.02
N MET A 54 -12.75 -1.11 7.67
CA MET A 54 -12.04 0.04 7.05
C MET A 54 -11.18 0.82 8.04
N ALA A 55 -11.66 1.02 9.27
CA ALA A 55 -10.82 1.51 10.38
C ALA A 55 -9.85 0.43 10.87
N VAL A 56 -10.04 -0.84 10.49
CA VAL A 56 -9.05 -1.89 10.73
C VAL A 56 -8.02 -1.92 9.61
N MET A 57 -8.29 -1.55 8.35
CA MET A 57 -7.25 -1.37 7.33
C MET A 57 -6.48 -0.08 7.53
N ALA A 58 -7.18 1.04 7.70
CA ALA A 58 -6.56 2.31 8.07
C ALA A 58 -5.90 2.25 9.45
N GLY A 59 -6.45 1.44 10.36
CA GLY A 59 -5.89 1.13 11.67
C GLY A 59 -4.71 0.19 11.61
N THR A 60 -4.78 -0.93 10.88
CA THR A 60 -3.65 -1.87 10.71
C THR A 60 -2.52 -1.28 9.90
N MET A 61 -2.75 -0.26 9.07
CA MET A 61 -1.68 0.52 8.44
C MET A 61 -1.17 1.70 9.30
N SER A 62 -1.90 2.11 10.35
CA SER A 62 -1.52 3.23 11.25
C SER A 62 -1.11 2.82 12.67
N SER A 63 -1.40 1.58 13.11
CA SER A 63 -1.14 1.07 14.46
C SER A 63 0.16 0.29 14.56
N ILE A 64 0.86 0.08 13.44
CA ILE A 64 2.09 -0.69 13.44
C ILE A 64 3.20 0.20 14.00
N SER A 65 3.38 0.19 15.30
CA SER A 65 4.54 0.82 15.93
C SER A 65 5.55 -0.25 16.29
N ILE A 66 6.66 -0.33 15.55
CA ILE A 66 7.82 -1.14 15.98
C ILE A 66 8.47 -0.34 17.10
N ASN A 67 8.28 -0.82 18.33
CA ASN A 67 8.99 -0.27 19.48
C ASN A 67 10.49 -0.37 19.23
N GLY A 68 11.10 0.75 18.85
CA GLY A 68 12.51 0.89 18.47
C GLY A 68 13.45 0.93 19.67
N ARG A 69 13.00 0.49 20.85
CA ARG A 69 13.94 0.17 21.93
C ARG A 69 14.64 -1.11 21.55
N ALA A 70 15.73 -0.94 20.81
CA ALA A 70 16.92 -1.76 20.97
C ALA A 70 17.36 -1.70 22.44
N GLU A 71 16.66 -2.42 23.31
CA GLU A 71 17.37 -3.06 24.41
C GLU A 71 18.28 -4.08 23.73
N SER A 72 19.51 -3.65 23.47
CA SER A 72 20.67 -4.47 23.10
C SER A 72 21.05 -5.44 24.23
N SER A 73 20.06 -5.97 24.95
CA SER A 73 20.21 -7.14 25.77
C SER A 73 20.31 -8.31 24.81
N ARG A 74 21.43 -9.05 24.89
CA ARG A 74 21.64 -10.37 24.28
C ARG A 74 20.55 -11.33 24.80
N SER A 75 19.33 -11.15 24.31
CA SER A 75 18.18 -11.95 24.68
C SER A 75 18.29 -13.24 23.89
N ARG A 76 18.51 -14.34 24.61
CA ARG A 76 18.48 -15.68 24.02
C ARG A 76 17.15 -15.87 23.28
N PRO A 77 17.13 -16.49 22.10
CA PRO A 77 15.91 -16.68 21.34
C PRO A 77 14.87 -17.41 22.19
N THR A 78 13.69 -16.81 22.33
CA THR A 78 12.59 -17.48 23.03
C THR A 78 12.05 -18.63 22.18
N PRO A 79 11.39 -19.65 22.76
CA PRO A 79 10.85 -20.77 22.00
C PRO A 79 9.92 -20.37 20.85
N TRP A 80 9.24 -19.23 20.97
CA TRP A 80 8.37 -18.68 19.93
C TRP A 80 9.13 -18.17 18.70
N ALA A 81 10.41 -17.80 18.85
CA ALA A 81 11.24 -17.36 17.73
C ALA A 81 11.47 -18.47 16.69
N TRP A 82 11.38 -19.74 17.08
CA TRP A 82 11.50 -20.89 16.16
C TRP A 82 10.37 -20.95 15.12
N LEU A 83 9.22 -20.32 15.38
CA LEU A 83 8.12 -20.21 14.41
C LEU A 83 8.50 -19.37 13.17
N LEU A 84 9.61 -18.63 13.23
CA LEU A 84 10.10 -17.90 12.07
C LEU A 84 10.71 -18.83 11.02
N LEU A 85 11.30 -19.95 11.44
CA LEU A 85 12.11 -20.78 10.55
C LEU A 85 11.37 -21.27 9.31
N PRO A 86 10.14 -21.86 9.39
CA PRO A 86 9.53 -22.43 8.20
C PRO A 86 9.24 -21.40 7.11
N GLY A 87 8.69 -20.25 7.49
CA GLY A 87 8.42 -19.16 6.55
C GLY A 87 9.69 -18.48 6.05
N SER A 88 10.71 -18.32 6.91
CA SER A 88 12.01 -17.78 6.50
C SER A 88 12.73 -18.71 5.53
N ILE A 89 12.73 -20.02 5.78
CA ILE A 89 13.31 -21.03 4.87
C ILE A 89 12.59 -21.00 3.52
N PHE A 90 11.25 -20.94 3.53
CA PHE A 90 10.47 -20.83 2.31
C PHE A 90 10.88 -19.60 1.48
N LEU A 91 10.99 -18.43 2.11
CA LEU A 91 11.44 -17.21 1.43
C LEU A 91 12.92 -17.26 1.02
N VAL A 92 13.81 -17.87 1.81
CA VAL A 92 15.20 -18.06 1.38
C VAL A 92 15.25 -18.91 0.12
N VAL A 93 14.52 -20.03 0.10
CA VAL A 93 14.53 -20.97 -1.02
C VAL A 93 13.84 -20.39 -2.25
N LEU A 94 12.70 -19.72 -2.14
CA LEU A 94 11.92 -19.26 -3.30
C LEU A 94 12.07 -17.78 -3.67
N PHE A 95 12.76 -17.00 -2.84
CA PHE A 95 13.03 -15.59 -3.12
C PHE A 95 14.53 -15.27 -3.14
N VAL A 96 15.31 -15.66 -2.12
CA VAL A 96 16.75 -15.32 -2.07
C VAL A 96 17.59 -16.15 -3.04
N VAL A 97 17.43 -17.47 -3.03
CA VAL A 97 18.20 -18.38 -3.90
C VAL A 97 17.98 -18.06 -5.39
N PRO A 98 16.74 -17.89 -5.89
CA PRO A 98 16.52 -17.56 -7.29
C PRO A 98 17.02 -16.15 -7.63
N LEU A 99 16.89 -15.18 -6.72
CA LEU A 99 17.41 -13.84 -6.95
C LEU A 99 18.94 -13.85 -7.03
N SER A 100 19.60 -14.67 -6.21
CA SER A 100 21.04 -14.92 -6.29
C SER A 100 21.40 -15.59 -7.61
N GLY A 101 20.65 -16.61 -8.04
CA GLY A 101 20.80 -17.24 -9.35
C GLY A 101 20.66 -16.26 -10.52
N LEU A 102 19.69 -15.35 -10.44
CA LEU A 102 19.48 -14.29 -11.42
C LEU A 102 20.68 -13.34 -11.49
N LEU A 103 21.23 -12.93 -10.34
CA LEU A 103 22.43 -12.11 -10.27
C LEU A 103 23.61 -12.83 -10.94
N LEU A 104 23.81 -14.11 -10.63
CA LEU A 104 24.88 -14.91 -11.21
C LEU A 104 24.73 -15.08 -12.73
N LEU A 105 23.49 -15.25 -13.20
CA LEU A 105 23.17 -15.36 -14.62
C LEU A 105 23.41 -14.04 -15.38
N ALA A 106 23.10 -12.90 -14.74
CA ALA A 106 23.37 -11.57 -15.31
C ALA A 106 24.87 -11.34 -15.58
N PHE A 107 25.74 -11.86 -14.71
CA PHE A 107 27.20 -11.88 -14.93
C PHE A 107 27.67 -13.01 -15.85
N GLY A 108 26.78 -13.76 -16.51
CA GLY A 108 27.16 -14.76 -17.50
C GLY A 108 27.89 -15.98 -16.92
N MET A 109 27.54 -16.43 -15.72
CA MET A 109 28.03 -17.72 -15.21
C MET A 109 27.77 -18.85 -16.24
N PRO A 110 28.75 -19.75 -16.47
CA PRO A 110 29.99 -19.94 -15.70
C PRO A 110 31.22 -19.14 -16.17
N SER A 111 31.20 -18.49 -17.34
CA SER A 111 32.38 -17.83 -17.92
C SER A 111 32.65 -16.42 -17.39
N TRP A 112 31.75 -15.85 -16.58
CA TRP A 112 31.81 -14.51 -15.98
C TRP A 112 32.15 -13.39 -16.99
N THR A 113 31.15 -12.62 -17.39
CA THR A 113 31.29 -11.54 -18.37
C THR A 113 30.53 -10.29 -17.95
N LEU A 114 31.12 -9.11 -18.23
CA LEU A 114 30.45 -7.81 -18.09
C LEU A 114 29.86 -7.31 -19.42
N ALA A 115 29.95 -8.11 -20.48
CA ALA A 115 29.52 -7.75 -21.82
C ALA A 115 28.04 -7.34 -21.89
N ASN A 116 27.17 -7.99 -21.12
CA ASN A 116 25.75 -7.63 -21.05
C ASN A 116 25.54 -6.22 -20.48
N PHE A 117 26.31 -5.83 -19.46
CA PHE A 117 26.21 -4.50 -18.85
C PHE A 117 26.81 -3.42 -19.75
N LEU A 118 27.94 -3.70 -20.40
CA LEU A 118 28.53 -2.80 -21.40
C LEU A 118 27.57 -2.56 -22.57
N ARG A 119 26.95 -3.63 -23.09
CA ARG A 119 25.95 -3.53 -24.16
C ARG A 119 24.77 -2.62 -23.79
N ILE A 120 24.33 -2.63 -22.53
CA ILE A 120 23.24 -1.75 -22.06
C ILE A 120 23.67 -0.28 -22.08
N GLY A 121 24.92 0.01 -21.72
CA GLY A 121 25.48 1.36 -21.78
C GLY A 121 25.79 1.85 -23.20
N GLU A 122 26.15 0.95 -24.11
CA GLU A 122 26.54 1.29 -25.49
C GLU A 122 25.35 1.37 -26.46
N THR A 123 24.27 0.63 -26.19
CA THR A 123 23.12 0.57 -27.10
C THR A 123 22.13 1.70 -26.77
N PRO A 124 21.91 2.67 -27.68
CA PRO A 124 21.04 3.82 -27.41
C PRO A 124 19.60 3.44 -27.02
N LEU A 125 19.08 2.34 -27.57
CA LEU A 125 17.75 1.82 -27.24
C LEU A 125 17.57 1.58 -25.74
N TYR A 126 18.54 0.95 -25.06
CA TYR A 126 18.39 0.63 -23.64
C TYR A 126 18.55 1.86 -22.75
N LEU A 127 19.35 2.85 -23.17
CA LEU A 127 19.42 4.14 -22.51
C LEU A 127 18.09 4.88 -22.60
N THR A 128 17.43 4.87 -23.77
CA THR A 128 16.09 5.42 -23.95
C THR A 128 15.07 4.70 -23.08
N VAL A 129 15.13 3.36 -22.98
CA VAL A 129 14.25 2.58 -22.11
C VAL A 129 14.44 2.93 -20.63
N LEU A 130 15.69 3.13 -20.18
CA LEU A 130 15.99 3.58 -18.81
C LEU A 130 15.47 5.00 -18.56
N HIS A 131 15.73 5.92 -19.48
CA HIS A 131 15.23 7.30 -19.42
C HIS A 131 13.70 7.33 -19.36
N ASN A 132 13.02 6.62 -20.27
CA ASN A 132 11.57 6.51 -20.30
C ASN A 132 10.99 5.98 -18.99
N THR A 133 11.61 4.94 -18.43
CA THR A 133 11.16 4.33 -17.18
C THR A 133 11.24 5.33 -16.02
N LEU A 134 12.36 6.06 -15.91
CA LEU A 134 12.55 7.08 -14.89
C LEU A 134 11.59 8.27 -15.10
N GLU A 135 11.52 8.79 -16.32
CA GLU A 135 10.67 9.92 -16.69
C GLU A 135 9.19 9.62 -16.39
N ILE A 136 8.66 8.51 -16.89
CA ILE A 136 7.28 8.08 -16.62
C ILE A 136 7.05 7.96 -15.11
N SER A 137 7.97 7.32 -14.39
CA SER A 137 7.81 7.10 -12.94
C SER A 137 7.80 8.41 -12.15
N VAL A 138 8.63 9.37 -12.53
CA VAL A 138 8.64 10.72 -11.93
C VAL A 138 7.32 11.44 -12.19
N PHE A 139 6.85 11.50 -13.44
CA PHE A 139 5.61 12.19 -13.78
C PHE A 139 4.39 11.56 -13.13
N VAL A 140 4.28 10.23 -13.17
CA VAL A 140 3.17 9.50 -12.54
C VAL A 140 3.17 9.72 -11.03
N THR A 141 4.33 9.65 -10.37
CA THR A 141 4.42 9.87 -8.92
C THR A 141 4.07 11.31 -8.54
N ALA A 142 4.56 12.29 -9.30
CA ALA A 142 4.24 13.69 -9.08
C ALA A 142 2.75 13.97 -9.26
N LEU A 143 2.14 13.47 -10.33
CA LEU A 143 0.71 13.65 -10.57
C LEU A 143 -0.13 12.91 -9.52
N ALA A 144 0.24 11.66 -9.18
CA ALA A 144 -0.41 10.91 -8.13
C ALA A 144 -0.35 11.63 -6.79
N PHE A 145 0.77 12.25 -6.42
CA PHE A 145 0.88 13.09 -5.22
C PHE A 145 -0.09 14.27 -5.28
N VAL A 146 -0.03 15.07 -6.35
CA VAL A 146 -0.85 16.29 -6.51
C VAL A 146 -2.34 15.97 -6.43
N LEU A 147 -2.78 14.88 -7.05
CA LEU A 147 -4.18 14.46 -7.04
C LEU A 147 -4.59 13.74 -5.74
N SER A 148 -3.69 12.95 -5.14
CA SER A 148 -4.02 12.19 -3.91
C SER A 148 -4.07 13.05 -2.66
N TYR A 149 -3.26 14.11 -2.60
CA TYR A 149 -3.15 14.93 -1.39
C TYR A 149 -4.47 15.59 -0.97
N PRO A 150 -5.25 16.24 -1.87
CA PRO A 150 -6.57 16.77 -1.52
C PRO A 150 -7.52 15.71 -0.99
N VAL A 151 -7.53 14.51 -1.59
CA VAL A 151 -8.39 13.41 -1.16
C VAL A 151 -8.01 12.95 0.25
N ALA A 152 -6.72 12.74 0.52
CA ALA A 152 -6.21 12.39 1.84
C ALA A 152 -6.51 13.46 2.90
N TYR A 153 -6.38 14.74 2.54
CA TYR A 153 -6.70 15.86 3.41
C TYR A 153 -8.19 15.89 3.80
N VAL A 154 -9.11 15.76 2.83
CA VAL A 154 -10.55 15.76 3.09
C VAL A 154 -11.00 14.50 3.86
N LEU A 155 -10.34 13.36 3.66
CA LEU A 155 -10.56 12.17 4.48
C LEU A 155 -10.32 12.39 5.98
N THR A 156 -9.45 13.33 6.35
CA THR A 156 -9.14 13.64 7.76
C THR A 156 -9.94 14.80 8.34
N THR A 157 -10.35 15.74 7.50
CA THR A 157 -11.02 16.99 7.92
C THR A 157 -12.52 16.99 7.66
N GLY A 158 -13.00 16.18 6.70
CA GLY A 158 -14.40 16.11 6.29
C GLY A 158 -15.32 15.40 7.29
N GLY A 159 -16.62 15.63 7.12
CA GLY A 159 -17.67 14.98 7.91
C GLY A 159 -17.80 13.47 7.64
N THR A 160 -18.57 12.77 8.47
CA THR A 160 -18.70 11.30 8.43
C THR A 160 -19.18 10.77 7.08
N ALA A 161 -20.14 11.43 6.45
CA ALA A 161 -20.67 11.03 5.14
C ALA A 161 -19.60 11.16 4.04
N MET A 162 -18.97 12.33 3.93
CA MET A 162 -17.90 12.59 2.95
C MET A 162 -16.73 11.61 3.15
N ARG A 163 -16.29 11.40 4.40
CA ARG A 163 -15.22 10.44 4.70
C ARG A 163 -15.60 9.02 4.26
N THR A 164 -16.83 8.60 4.51
CA THR A 164 -17.30 7.26 4.09
C THR A 164 -17.32 7.14 2.57
N PHE A 165 -17.84 8.14 1.87
CA PHE A 165 -17.84 8.19 0.41
C PHE A 165 -16.42 8.13 -0.18
N LEU A 166 -15.51 8.98 0.30
CA LEU A 166 -14.12 9.00 -0.17
C LEU A 166 -13.40 7.68 0.15
N LEU A 167 -13.63 7.09 1.32
CA LEU A 167 -13.05 5.78 1.66
C LEU A 167 -13.52 4.69 0.69
N ILE A 168 -14.83 4.65 0.37
CA ILE A 168 -15.37 3.71 -0.62
C ILE A 168 -14.73 3.97 -1.99
N ALA A 169 -14.67 5.23 -2.42
CA ALA A 169 -14.11 5.62 -3.72
C ALA A 169 -12.62 5.31 -3.86
N VAL A 170 -11.84 5.29 -2.76
CA VAL A 170 -10.42 4.94 -2.77
C VAL A 170 -10.21 3.43 -2.66
N VAL A 171 -10.93 2.78 -1.75
CA VAL A 171 -10.71 1.38 -1.42
C VAL A 171 -11.31 0.44 -2.45
N LEU A 172 -12.45 0.79 -3.05
CA LEU A 172 -13.08 -0.05 -4.06
C LEU A 172 -12.14 -0.25 -5.26
N PRO A 173 -11.59 0.81 -5.92
CA PRO A 173 -10.61 0.66 -6.99
C PRO A 173 -9.30 0.00 -6.55
N TYR A 174 -8.87 0.17 -5.29
CA TYR A 174 -7.67 -0.50 -4.80
C TYR A 174 -7.77 -2.02 -4.86
N PHE A 175 -8.97 -2.57 -4.62
CA PHE A 175 -9.24 -4.00 -4.67
C PHE A 175 -9.69 -4.52 -6.04
N THR A 176 -9.79 -3.64 -7.04
CA THR A 176 -10.05 -4.08 -8.41
C THR A 176 -8.77 -4.48 -9.12
N SER A 177 -8.92 -5.32 -10.13
CA SER A 177 -7.80 -5.82 -10.91
C SER A 177 -6.96 -4.69 -11.51
N GLY A 178 -5.63 -4.79 -11.41
CA GLY A 178 -4.72 -3.91 -12.16
C GLY A 178 -4.94 -4.01 -13.67
N LEU A 179 -5.21 -5.24 -14.15
CA LEU A 179 -5.51 -5.51 -15.55
C LEU A 179 -6.89 -4.99 -15.95
N ALA A 180 -7.93 -5.20 -15.13
CA ALA A 180 -9.26 -4.65 -15.43
C ALA A 180 -9.29 -3.12 -15.44
N ARG A 181 -8.53 -2.46 -14.55
CA ARG A 181 -8.39 -0.98 -14.57
C ARG A 181 -7.66 -0.50 -15.81
N THR A 182 -6.61 -1.20 -16.24
CA THR A 182 -5.91 -0.90 -17.50
C THR A 182 -6.86 -1.05 -18.69
N PHE A 183 -7.63 -2.14 -18.71
CA PHE A 183 -8.66 -2.38 -19.72
C PHE A 183 -9.73 -1.29 -19.75
N ALA A 184 -10.22 -0.87 -18.57
CA ALA A 184 -11.17 0.22 -18.46
C ALA A 184 -10.63 1.49 -19.15
N TRP A 185 -9.37 1.82 -18.93
CA TRP A 185 -8.73 2.97 -19.57
C TRP A 185 -8.52 2.80 -21.07
N ILE A 186 -8.21 1.60 -21.56
CA ILE A 186 -8.15 1.29 -23.00
C ILE A 186 -9.49 1.60 -23.66
N VAL A 187 -10.59 1.16 -23.03
CA VAL A 187 -11.94 1.37 -23.57
C VAL A 187 -12.37 2.84 -23.48
N LEU A 188 -11.98 3.55 -22.42
CA LEU A 188 -12.27 4.98 -22.24
C LEU A 188 -11.53 5.88 -23.22
N LEU A 189 -10.23 5.65 -23.38
CA LEU A 189 -9.30 6.47 -24.18
C LEU A 189 -9.17 6.00 -25.63
N GLY A 190 -9.83 4.90 -25.98
CA GLY A 190 -9.88 4.40 -27.34
C GLY A 190 -10.41 5.47 -28.31
N ARG A 191 -10.10 5.30 -29.60
CA ARG A 191 -10.54 6.25 -30.65
C ARG A 191 -12.06 6.41 -30.69
N ASN A 192 -12.79 5.31 -30.52
CA ASN A 192 -14.25 5.28 -30.40
C ASN A 192 -14.71 5.16 -28.93
N GLY A 193 -13.82 5.49 -27.99
CA GLY A 193 -14.05 5.38 -26.56
C GLY A 193 -14.95 6.48 -26.01
N VAL A 194 -15.40 6.29 -24.77
CA VAL A 194 -16.38 7.17 -24.11
C VAL A 194 -15.90 8.62 -24.08
N ILE A 195 -14.61 8.86 -23.81
CA ILE A 195 -14.07 10.22 -23.66
C ILE A 195 -14.08 10.95 -25.01
N ASN A 196 -13.61 10.31 -26.08
CA ASN A 196 -13.61 10.90 -27.42
C ASN A 196 -15.04 11.21 -27.89
N GLN A 197 -15.96 10.27 -27.74
CA GLN A 197 -17.35 10.47 -28.16
C GLN A 197 -18.03 11.59 -27.38
N PHE A 198 -17.85 11.63 -26.07
CA PHE A 198 -18.41 12.70 -25.24
C PHE A 198 -17.84 14.08 -25.62
N LEU A 199 -16.54 14.18 -25.90
CA LEU A 199 -15.92 15.44 -26.34
C LEU A 199 -16.36 15.89 -27.75
N LEU A 200 -16.66 14.95 -28.64
CA LEU A 200 -17.23 15.22 -29.96
C LEU A 200 -18.68 15.71 -29.83
N GLU A 201 -19.49 15.09 -28.97
CA GLU A 201 -20.87 15.49 -28.69
C GLU A 201 -20.96 16.90 -28.07
N LEU A 202 -20.00 17.26 -27.20
CA LEU A 202 -19.88 18.63 -26.68
C LEU A 202 -19.38 19.65 -27.72
N GLY A 203 -18.93 19.22 -28.90
CA GLY A 203 -18.34 20.07 -29.93
C GLY A 203 -16.94 20.61 -29.57
N TRP A 204 -16.28 20.07 -28.55
CA TRP A 204 -14.93 20.48 -28.15
C TRP A 204 -13.84 19.90 -29.06
N LEU A 205 -14.14 18.78 -29.73
CA LEU A 205 -13.31 18.17 -30.74
C LEU A 205 -14.07 18.11 -32.07
N SER A 206 -13.36 18.30 -33.18
CA SER A 206 -13.92 18.10 -34.53
C SER A 206 -13.65 16.69 -35.06
N GLN A 207 -12.64 16.01 -34.50
CA GLN A 207 -12.24 14.65 -34.88
C GLN A 207 -11.68 13.90 -33.66
N PRO A 208 -11.79 12.56 -33.62
CA PRO A 208 -11.24 11.76 -32.52
C PRO A 208 -9.73 11.94 -32.38
N VAL A 209 -9.26 12.18 -31.16
CA VAL A 209 -7.82 12.28 -30.85
C VAL A 209 -7.29 10.92 -30.40
N ALA A 210 -6.09 10.56 -30.86
CA ALA A 210 -5.41 9.35 -30.41
C ALA A 210 -4.89 9.56 -28.97
N MET A 211 -5.63 9.08 -27.97
CA MET A 211 -5.28 9.16 -26.55
C MET A 211 -4.67 7.85 -26.00
N LEU A 212 -4.65 6.79 -26.81
CA LEU A 212 -4.10 5.47 -26.49
C LEU A 212 -2.85 5.19 -27.34
N TYR A 213 -1.99 4.28 -26.87
CA TYR A 213 -0.71 3.92 -27.49
C TYR A 213 0.27 5.09 -27.54
N ASN A 214 0.30 5.87 -26.46
CA ASN A 214 1.19 7.00 -26.28
C ASN A 214 1.48 7.26 -24.79
N ARG A 215 2.46 8.14 -24.54
CA ARG A 215 2.88 8.56 -23.20
C ARG A 215 1.73 9.09 -22.33
N PHE A 216 0.80 9.84 -22.91
CA PHE A 216 -0.32 10.44 -22.17
C PHE A 216 -1.23 9.36 -21.57
N GLY A 217 -1.64 8.37 -22.39
CA GLY A 217 -2.46 7.26 -21.93
C GLY A 217 -1.77 6.45 -20.81
N VAL A 218 -0.47 6.22 -20.94
CA VAL A 218 0.33 5.53 -19.91
C VAL A 218 0.36 6.31 -18.60
N ILE A 219 0.70 7.61 -18.63
CA ILE A 219 0.79 8.44 -17.43
C ILE A 219 -0.57 8.50 -16.73
N LEU A 220 -1.65 8.72 -17.48
CA LEU A 220 -3.00 8.87 -16.94
C LEU A 220 -3.51 7.55 -16.34
N GLY A 221 -3.35 6.43 -17.05
CA GLY A 221 -3.75 5.11 -16.56
C GLY A 221 -2.96 4.69 -15.32
N MET A 222 -1.64 4.85 -15.33
CA MET A 222 -0.79 4.52 -14.18
C MET A 222 -1.12 5.40 -12.97
N THR A 223 -1.31 6.70 -13.17
CA THR A 223 -1.67 7.64 -12.08
C THR A 223 -2.94 7.20 -11.38
N HIS A 224 -4.00 6.88 -12.14
CA HIS A 224 -5.26 6.38 -11.57
C HIS A 224 -5.05 5.11 -10.73
N ILE A 225 -4.26 4.16 -11.25
CA ILE A 225 -4.05 2.86 -10.59
C ILE A 225 -3.26 3.02 -9.27
N VAL A 226 -2.27 3.91 -9.23
CA VAL A 226 -1.40 4.10 -8.05
C VAL A 226 -1.95 5.11 -7.03
N MET A 227 -2.91 5.95 -7.40
CA MET A 227 -3.50 6.95 -6.48
C MET A 227 -3.98 6.35 -5.15
N PRO A 228 -4.72 5.22 -5.11
CA PRO A 228 -5.10 4.62 -3.83
C PRO A 228 -3.91 4.23 -2.94
N MET A 229 -2.81 3.78 -3.55
CA MET A 229 -1.56 3.45 -2.84
C MET A 229 -0.83 4.68 -2.30
N MET A 230 -1.05 5.87 -2.89
CA MET A 230 -0.58 7.15 -2.34
C MET A 230 -1.49 7.64 -1.20
N ILE A 231 -2.82 7.57 -1.39
CA ILE A 231 -3.82 8.11 -0.45
C ILE A 231 -3.76 7.39 0.90
N LEU A 232 -3.68 6.05 0.91
CA LEU A 232 -3.80 5.28 2.15
C LEU A 232 -2.66 5.56 3.15
N PRO A 233 -1.36 5.52 2.79
CA PRO A 233 -0.26 5.88 3.70
C PRO A 233 -0.27 7.36 4.12
N MET A 234 -0.74 8.26 3.26
CA MET A 234 -0.88 9.67 3.64
C MET A 234 -1.98 9.85 4.69
N TYR A 235 -3.12 9.21 4.47
CA TYR A 235 -4.26 9.27 5.38
C TYR A 235 -3.95 8.67 6.75
N THR A 236 -3.16 7.58 6.84
CA THR A 236 -2.77 6.99 8.13
C THR A 236 -2.04 8.00 9.01
N VAL A 237 -1.05 8.71 8.46
CA VAL A 237 -0.29 9.74 9.17
C VAL A 237 -1.13 10.98 9.44
N MET A 238 -1.83 11.49 8.41
CA MET A 238 -2.65 12.70 8.53
C MET A 238 -3.77 12.55 9.56
N SER A 239 -4.35 11.34 9.69
CA SER A 239 -5.41 11.07 10.67
C SER A 239 -4.95 11.16 12.13
N GLY A 240 -3.64 11.11 12.37
CA GLY A 240 -3.00 11.31 13.67
C GLY A 240 -2.76 12.78 14.04
N ILE A 241 -2.90 13.71 13.09
CA ILE A 241 -2.67 15.14 13.33
C ILE A 241 -3.87 15.74 14.09
N ASP A 242 -3.62 16.36 15.26
CA ASP A 242 -4.69 17.00 16.04
C ASP A 242 -5.20 18.26 15.33
N GLN A 243 -6.47 18.22 14.90
CA GLN A 243 -7.15 19.36 14.27
C GLN A 243 -7.18 20.63 15.13
N LYS A 244 -6.98 20.53 16.46
CA LYS A 244 -6.88 21.70 17.34
C LYS A 244 -5.69 22.58 17.01
N LEU A 245 -4.60 22.03 16.48
CA LEU A 245 -3.43 22.81 16.06
C LEU A 245 -3.81 23.82 14.97
N LEU A 246 -4.63 23.39 14.00
CA LEU A 246 -5.14 24.24 12.93
C LEU A 246 -6.07 25.34 13.47
N ARG A 247 -6.96 25.00 14.41
CA ARG A 247 -7.88 25.97 15.02
C ARG A 247 -7.12 27.00 15.87
N ALA A 248 -6.11 26.56 16.61
CA ALA A 248 -5.25 27.44 17.40
C ALA A 248 -4.43 28.40 16.52
N ALA A 249 -3.91 27.93 15.39
CA ALA A 249 -3.20 28.78 14.44
C ALA A 249 -4.10 29.88 13.87
N ARG A 250 -5.32 29.51 13.48
CA ARG A 250 -6.31 30.48 12.98
C ARG A 250 -6.72 31.48 14.05
N ALA A 251 -6.89 31.05 15.30
CA ALA A 251 -7.17 31.93 16.43
C ALA A 251 -6.04 32.94 16.71
N ASN A 252 -4.80 32.62 16.33
CA ASN A 252 -3.63 33.51 16.41
C ASN A 252 -3.40 34.33 15.12
N GLY A 253 -4.40 34.42 14.23
CA GLY A 253 -4.35 35.28 13.03
C GLY A 253 -3.73 34.63 11.78
N ALA A 254 -3.44 33.32 11.79
CA ALA A 254 -3.05 32.62 10.57
C ALA A 254 -4.26 32.37 9.66
N SER A 255 -4.11 32.64 8.36
CA SER A 255 -5.12 32.29 7.36
C SER A 255 -5.23 30.76 7.21
N PRO A 256 -6.34 30.22 6.65
CA PRO A 256 -6.47 28.79 6.38
C PRO A 256 -5.31 28.20 5.59
N LEU A 257 -4.83 28.91 4.56
CA LEU A 257 -3.69 28.49 3.75
C LEU A 257 -2.37 28.55 4.55
N ALA A 258 -2.16 29.60 5.33
CA ALA A 258 -0.98 29.71 6.18
C ALA A 258 -0.94 28.61 7.24
N ALA A 259 -2.06 28.34 7.93
CA ALA A 259 -2.16 27.26 8.90
C ALA A 259 -1.91 25.87 8.25
N PHE A 260 -2.38 25.69 7.02
CA PHE A 260 -2.10 24.48 6.25
C PHE A 260 -0.61 24.33 5.92
N LEU A 261 0.01 25.32 5.26
CA LEU A 261 1.40 25.25 4.80
C LEU A 261 2.43 25.23 5.93
N THR A 262 2.13 25.85 7.07
CA THR A 262 3.10 25.99 8.18
C THR A 262 2.96 24.92 9.25
N ILE A 263 1.78 24.30 9.39
CA ILE A 263 1.51 23.31 10.45
C ILE A 263 1.14 21.96 9.84
N PHE A 264 0.07 21.91 9.04
CA PHE A 264 -0.45 20.62 8.56
C PHE A 264 0.51 19.95 7.57
N LEU A 265 0.94 20.68 6.54
CA LEU A 265 1.81 20.13 5.49
C LEU A 265 3.13 19.58 6.10
N PRO A 266 3.88 20.33 6.95
CA PRO A 266 5.08 19.82 7.60
C PRO A 266 4.85 18.60 8.48
N LEU A 267 3.74 18.56 9.23
CA LEU A 267 3.37 17.40 10.04
C LEU A 267 2.95 16.19 9.19
N SER A 268 2.46 16.42 7.97
CA SER A 268 2.09 15.37 7.02
C SER A 268 3.25 14.84 6.17
N LEU A 269 4.41 15.54 6.15
CA LEU A 269 5.57 15.17 5.31
C LEU A 269 6.04 13.73 5.48
N PRO A 270 6.09 13.12 6.69
CA PRO A 270 6.51 11.73 6.82
C PRO A 270 5.60 10.76 6.06
N GLY A 271 4.28 10.98 6.11
CA GLY A 271 3.31 10.17 5.35
C GLY A 271 3.37 10.43 3.86
N LEU A 272 3.63 11.68 3.47
CA LEU A 272 3.83 12.04 2.07
C LEU A 272 5.06 11.33 1.47
N ILE A 273 6.20 11.37 2.16
CA ILE A 273 7.44 10.79 1.66
C ILE A 273 7.34 9.27 1.60
N ALA A 274 6.66 8.65 2.57
CA ALA A 274 6.31 7.23 2.50
C ALA A 274 5.48 6.90 1.25
N GLY A 275 4.43 7.66 0.98
CA GLY A 275 3.60 7.49 -0.22
C GLY A 275 4.38 7.68 -1.53
N ILE A 276 5.20 8.73 -1.62
CA ILE A 276 6.05 9.02 -2.80
C ILE A 276 7.01 7.87 -3.07
N LEU A 277 7.74 7.41 -2.05
CA LEU A 277 8.71 6.33 -2.22
C LEU A 277 8.02 5.03 -2.64
N LEU A 278 6.90 4.67 -1.99
CA LEU A 278 6.13 3.48 -2.33
C LEU A 278 5.64 3.52 -3.78
N VAL A 279 4.97 4.61 -4.17
CA VAL A 279 4.42 4.76 -5.53
C VAL A 279 5.52 4.81 -6.57
N PHE A 280 6.63 5.51 -6.31
CA PHE A 280 7.74 5.58 -7.24
C PHE A 280 8.34 4.20 -7.53
N ILE A 281 8.55 3.39 -6.50
CA ILE A 281 9.06 2.02 -6.64
C ILE A 281 8.08 1.15 -7.44
N VAL A 282 6.78 1.26 -7.17
CA VAL A 282 5.74 0.54 -7.93
C VAL A 282 5.74 0.97 -9.41
N CYS A 283 5.91 2.26 -9.70
CA CYS A 283 5.97 2.77 -11.06
C CYS A 283 7.16 2.22 -11.86
N LEU A 284 8.33 2.06 -11.24
CA LEU A 284 9.51 1.48 -11.90
C LEU A 284 9.29 0.01 -12.30
N GLY A 285 8.58 -0.74 -11.47
CA GLY A 285 8.24 -2.14 -11.70
C GLY A 285 6.98 -2.35 -12.54
N PHE A 286 6.34 -1.29 -13.03
CA PHE A 286 5.04 -1.38 -13.68
C PHE A 286 5.18 -2.01 -15.08
N TYR A 287 4.48 -3.13 -15.30
CA TYR A 287 4.51 -3.85 -16.57
C TYR A 287 3.20 -3.72 -17.36
N ILE A 288 2.06 -4.03 -16.72
CA ILE A 288 0.77 -4.24 -17.40
C ILE A 288 0.30 -2.99 -18.17
N THR A 289 0.22 -1.84 -17.50
CA THR A 289 -0.34 -0.62 -18.08
C THR A 289 0.53 -0.05 -19.20
N PRO A 290 1.85 0.14 -19.01
CA PRO A 290 2.73 0.53 -20.10
C PRO A 290 2.63 -0.43 -21.30
N ALA A 291 2.60 -1.75 -21.05
CA ALA A 291 2.64 -2.74 -22.13
C ALA A 291 1.34 -2.85 -22.94
N LEU A 292 0.23 -2.30 -22.44
CA LEU A 292 -1.06 -2.30 -23.13
C LEU A 292 -1.47 -0.92 -23.64
N MET A 293 -0.96 0.16 -23.03
CA MET A 293 -1.37 1.53 -23.34
C MET A 293 -0.26 2.40 -23.94
N GLY A 294 0.99 1.94 -23.88
CA GLY A 294 2.16 2.67 -24.38
C GLY A 294 2.36 2.51 -25.89
N GLY A 295 2.97 3.51 -26.50
CA GLY A 295 3.43 3.43 -27.89
C GLY A 295 4.81 2.77 -28.01
N LEU A 296 5.30 2.63 -29.24
CA LEU A 296 6.64 2.08 -29.53
C LEU A 296 7.78 2.91 -28.91
N SER A 297 7.55 4.20 -28.66
CA SER A 297 8.49 5.10 -27.99
C SER A 297 8.41 5.04 -26.47
N ASP A 298 7.41 4.35 -25.89
CA ASP A 298 7.12 4.33 -24.45
C ASP A 298 7.54 3.02 -23.77
N VAL A 299 8.44 2.26 -24.40
CA VAL A 299 8.94 0.99 -23.87
C VAL A 299 9.67 1.24 -22.54
N THR A 300 9.23 0.54 -21.50
CA THR A 300 9.83 0.56 -20.16
C THR A 300 10.74 -0.64 -19.93
N ILE A 301 11.62 -0.57 -18.91
CA ILE A 301 12.59 -1.64 -18.64
C ILE A 301 11.93 -2.99 -18.35
N THR A 302 10.75 -2.99 -17.72
CA THR A 302 9.97 -4.21 -17.48
C THR A 302 9.49 -4.87 -18.77
N MET A 303 9.09 -4.07 -19.77
CA MET A 303 8.79 -4.59 -21.11
C MET A 303 10.04 -5.12 -21.80
N ALA A 304 11.17 -4.41 -21.69
CA ALA A 304 12.42 -4.86 -22.29
C ALA A 304 12.88 -6.19 -21.68
N ILE A 305 12.78 -6.36 -20.35
CA ILE A 305 13.04 -7.63 -19.66
C ILE A 305 12.12 -8.72 -20.22
N SER A 306 10.82 -8.43 -20.33
CA SER A 306 9.84 -9.39 -20.84
C SER A 306 10.13 -9.81 -22.28
N SER A 307 10.40 -8.86 -23.18
CA SER A 307 10.73 -9.15 -24.59
C SER A 307 12.02 -9.98 -24.71
N GLN A 308 13.06 -9.62 -23.95
CA GLN A 308 14.33 -10.35 -23.98
C GLN A 308 14.17 -11.81 -23.51
N ILE A 309 13.33 -12.04 -22.51
CA ILE A 309 13.13 -13.36 -21.93
C ILE A 309 12.13 -14.21 -22.71
N LEU A 310 10.98 -13.65 -23.06
CA LEU A 310 9.86 -14.42 -23.62
C LEU A 310 9.90 -14.48 -25.14
N GLU A 311 10.34 -13.41 -25.80
CA GLU A 311 10.33 -13.33 -27.27
C GLU A 311 11.71 -13.71 -27.85
N GLN A 312 12.78 -13.19 -27.27
CA GLN A 312 14.15 -13.39 -27.77
C GLN A 312 14.87 -14.57 -27.10
N LEU A 313 14.28 -15.17 -26.06
CA LEU A 313 14.85 -16.28 -25.28
C LEU A 313 16.28 -16.00 -24.77
N ASN A 314 16.64 -14.72 -24.62
CA ASN A 314 17.93 -14.27 -24.16
C ASN A 314 17.92 -14.03 -22.65
N TRP A 315 18.04 -15.12 -21.91
CA TRP A 315 17.95 -15.14 -20.46
C TRP A 315 19.09 -14.37 -19.77
N ASN A 316 20.32 -14.44 -20.30
CA ASN A 316 21.48 -13.77 -19.70
C ASN A 316 21.33 -12.25 -19.78
N PHE A 317 20.91 -11.75 -20.95
CA PHE A 317 20.72 -10.32 -21.14
C PHE A 317 19.47 -9.81 -20.41
N GLY A 318 18.37 -10.58 -20.40
CA GLY A 318 17.19 -10.28 -19.59
C GLY A 318 17.47 -10.24 -18.08
N ALA A 319 18.34 -11.13 -17.59
CA ALA A 319 18.83 -11.09 -16.21
C ALA A 319 19.63 -9.82 -15.93
N ALA A 320 20.52 -9.39 -16.84
CA ALA A 320 21.28 -8.15 -16.68
C ALA A 320 20.37 -6.91 -16.57
N LEU A 321 19.33 -6.82 -17.42
CA LEU A 321 18.32 -5.76 -17.31
C LEU A 321 17.55 -5.82 -15.96
N SER A 322 17.22 -7.02 -15.49
CA SER A 322 16.55 -7.23 -14.20
C SER A 322 17.43 -6.77 -13.03
N VAL A 323 18.75 -6.99 -13.11
CA VAL A 323 19.72 -6.51 -12.12
C VAL A 323 19.83 -4.99 -12.13
N ILE A 324 19.78 -4.33 -13.29
CA ILE A 324 19.76 -2.85 -13.35
C ILE A 324 18.50 -2.29 -12.70
N LEU A 325 17.33 -2.88 -12.96
CA LEU A 325 16.09 -2.48 -12.30
C LEU A 325 16.18 -2.71 -10.79
N LEU A 326 16.72 -3.85 -10.35
CA LEU A 326 16.95 -4.18 -8.95
C LEU A 326 17.83 -3.12 -8.26
N VAL A 327 18.98 -2.82 -8.85
CA VAL A 327 19.93 -1.81 -8.33
C VAL A 327 19.28 -0.44 -8.29
N SER A 328 18.47 -0.08 -9.29
CA SER A 328 17.75 1.20 -9.31
C SER A 328 16.78 1.29 -8.12
N VAL A 329 15.95 0.25 -7.91
CA VAL A 329 15.01 0.18 -6.78
C VAL A 329 15.73 0.23 -5.43
N LEU A 330 16.79 -0.57 -5.27
CA LEU A 330 17.59 -0.58 -4.05
C LEU A 330 18.27 0.77 -3.79
N SER A 331 18.74 1.45 -4.83
CA SER A 331 19.34 2.78 -4.71
C SER A 331 18.32 3.81 -4.22
N ILE A 332 17.09 3.77 -4.75
CA ILE A 332 16.01 4.67 -4.33
C ILE A 332 15.57 4.38 -2.90
N LEU A 333 15.46 3.10 -2.53
CA LEU A 333 15.19 2.71 -1.15
C LEU A 333 16.29 3.17 -0.21
N TRP A 334 17.55 3.03 -0.61
CA TRP A 334 18.68 3.47 0.17
C TRP A 334 18.67 4.99 0.37
N ILE A 335 18.44 5.76 -0.70
CA ILE A 335 18.27 7.22 -0.65
C ILE A 335 17.07 7.59 0.24
N GLY A 336 15.92 6.94 0.06
CA GLY A 336 14.71 7.16 0.86
C GLY A 336 14.93 6.85 2.33
N SER A 337 15.62 5.75 2.63
CA SER A 337 15.96 5.30 3.98
C SER A 337 16.83 6.30 4.75
N ARG A 338 17.64 7.10 4.03
CA ARG A 338 18.49 8.15 4.62
C ARG A 338 17.66 9.26 5.27
N PHE A 339 16.44 9.48 4.78
CA PHE A 339 15.53 10.49 5.28
C PHE A 339 14.46 9.90 6.22
N PHE A 340 13.97 8.69 5.92
CA PHE A 340 12.91 8.03 6.68
C PHE A 340 13.17 6.53 6.82
N PRO A 341 13.14 5.96 8.04
CA PRO A 341 13.33 4.52 8.23
C PRO A 341 12.34 3.70 7.40
N ILE A 342 12.79 2.60 6.79
CA ILE A 342 11.99 1.73 5.90
C ILE A 342 10.75 1.18 6.62
N GLU A 343 10.87 1.02 7.93
CA GLU A 343 9.77 0.64 8.80
C GLU A 343 8.60 1.63 8.67
N GLN A 344 8.88 2.93 8.61
CA GLN A 344 7.83 3.95 8.47
C GLN A 344 7.14 3.91 7.10
N LEU A 345 7.87 3.51 6.05
CA LEU A 345 7.34 3.41 4.67
C LEU A 345 6.21 2.38 4.56
N LEU A 346 6.27 1.33 5.38
CA LEU A 346 5.28 0.25 5.39
C LEU A 346 4.33 0.34 6.60
N GLY A 347 4.31 1.51 7.28
CA GLY A 347 3.41 1.80 8.39
C GLY A 347 3.89 1.38 9.78
N PHE A 348 5.13 0.88 9.91
CA PHE A 348 5.74 0.27 11.11
C PHE A 348 6.37 1.25 12.15
N SER A 349 6.01 2.53 12.19
CA SER A 349 6.63 3.51 13.11
C SER A 349 6.03 3.58 14.51
N ASP A 350 6.87 3.56 15.55
CA ASP A 350 6.55 4.28 16.80
C ASP A 350 6.32 5.75 16.48
N GLY A 351 5.22 6.34 16.96
CA GLY A 351 4.96 7.78 16.87
C GLY A 351 5.92 8.65 17.68
N LYS A 352 7.15 8.18 17.97
CA LYS A 352 8.11 8.82 18.89
C LYS A 352 9.56 8.66 18.44
N THR A 353 9.93 9.23 17.29
CA THR A 353 11.34 9.49 16.92
C THR A 353 11.32 10.56 15.82
N GLY A 354 12.09 11.63 15.84
CA GLY A 354 13.05 12.18 16.77
C GLY A 354 13.43 13.55 16.19
N SER A 355 12.97 14.62 16.81
CA SER A 355 13.23 15.98 16.33
C SER A 355 14.67 16.38 16.68
N SER A 356 15.55 16.52 15.68
CA SER A 356 16.88 17.09 15.88
C SER A 356 16.74 18.58 16.23
N LEU A 357 17.18 18.97 17.43
CA LEU A 357 17.06 20.34 17.95
C LEU A 357 17.75 21.41 17.08
N GLY A 358 18.78 21.07 16.30
CA GLY A 358 19.52 22.03 15.45
C GLY A 358 18.79 22.50 14.17
N ARG A 359 17.75 21.80 13.72
CA ARG A 359 16.93 22.20 12.54
C ARG A 359 15.79 23.17 12.89
N ARG A 360 15.56 23.48 14.17
CA ARG A 360 14.41 24.27 14.64
C ARG A 360 14.49 25.77 14.33
N GLN A 361 15.68 26.36 14.26
CA GLN A 361 15.83 27.82 14.10
C GLN A 361 15.70 28.29 12.64
N ILE A 362 16.36 27.57 11.72
CA ILE A 362 16.32 27.88 10.27
C ILE A 362 14.95 27.50 9.69
N GLY A 363 14.39 26.37 10.15
CA GLY A 363 13.06 25.93 9.76
C GLY A 363 11.95 26.87 10.23
N SER A 364 12.04 27.43 11.44
CA SER A 364 11.00 28.33 11.95
C SER A 364 10.97 29.65 11.18
N GLN A 365 12.11 30.22 10.81
CA GLN A 365 12.18 31.45 10.01
C GLN A 365 11.63 31.25 8.59
N LEU A 366 11.97 30.14 7.93
CA LEU A 366 11.42 29.78 6.62
C LEU A 366 9.90 29.55 6.69
N LEU A 367 9.42 28.83 7.71
CA LEU A 367 7.99 28.59 7.91
C LEU A 367 7.24 29.90 8.22
N MET A 368 7.83 30.82 8.97
CA MET A 368 7.27 32.16 9.20
C MET A 368 7.19 32.97 7.90
N GLY A 369 8.24 32.92 7.06
CA GLY A 369 8.25 33.54 5.73
C GLY A 369 7.13 33.00 4.84
N ILE A 370 7.01 31.67 4.73
CA ILE A 370 5.95 30.99 3.98
C ILE A 370 4.57 31.34 4.54
N GLY A 371 4.41 31.35 5.86
CA GLY A 371 3.15 31.71 6.52
C GLY A 371 2.73 33.15 6.23
N SER A 372 3.68 34.09 6.24
CA SER A 372 3.41 35.50 5.94
C SER A 372 3.05 35.74 4.47
N ALA A 373 3.74 35.06 3.54
CA ALA A 373 3.42 35.07 2.11
C ALA A 373 2.04 34.45 1.83
N ALA A 374 1.73 33.32 2.48
CA ALA A 374 0.44 32.65 2.39
C ALA A 374 -0.70 33.52 2.93
N ASN A 375 -0.48 34.22 4.05
CA ASN A 375 -1.44 35.20 4.59
C ASN A 375 -1.68 36.38 3.63
N GLY A 376 -0.68 36.76 2.84
CA GLY A 376 -0.82 37.77 1.78
C GLY A 376 -1.64 37.25 0.60
N LEU A 377 -1.35 36.04 0.14
CA LEU A 377 -2.05 35.35 -0.95
C LEU A 377 -3.53 35.09 -0.64
N ASP A 378 -3.86 34.70 0.60
CA ASP A 378 -5.25 34.44 1.00
C ASP A 378 -6.13 35.70 0.95
N ARG A 379 -5.53 36.92 0.95
CA ARG A 379 -6.29 38.17 0.74
C ARG A 379 -6.77 38.32 -0.70
N TRP A 380 -6.06 37.72 -1.66
CA TRP A 380 -6.38 37.78 -3.10
C TRP A 380 -7.15 36.54 -3.59
N LEU A 381 -7.00 35.38 -2.93
CA LEU A 381 -7.77 34.15 -3.19
C LEU A 381 -8.47 33.66 -1.90
N PRO A 382 -9.58 34.26 -1.47
CA PRO A 382 -10.14 34.08 -0.12
C PRO A 382 -10.71 32.70 0.25
N SER A 383 -10.48 31.61 -0.50
CA SER A 383 -11.25 30.37 -0.28
C SER A 383 -10.63 29.05 -0.73
N LEU A 384 -9.31 28.96 -0.91
CA LEU A 384 -8.66 27.64 -1.08
C LEU A 384 -8.78 26.74 0.17
N GLY A 385 -9.34 27.23 1.28
CA GLY A 385 -9.68 26.46 2.48
C GLY A 385 -11.18 26.16 2.70
N GLY A 386 -12.06 26.51 1.75
CA GLY A 386 -13.52 26.36 1.84
C GLY A 386 -14.08 25.10 1.15
N CYS A 387 -15.26 25.21 0.51
CA CYS A 387 -15.94 24.11 -0.22
C CYS A 387 -15.17 23.58 -1.44
N SER A 388 -14.20 24.35 -1.96
CA SER A 388 -13.39 24.00 -3.14
C SER A 388 -12.60 22.70 -2.96
N VAL A 389 -11.99 22.48 -1.79
CA VAL A 389 -11.18 21.28 -1.53
C VAL A 389 -12.05 20.02 -1.40
N PRO A 390 -13.18 20.02 -0.67
CA PRO A 390 -14.15 18.93 -0.72
C PRO A 390 -14.71 18.66 -2.12
N ILE A 391 -15.02 19.70 -2.91
CA ILE A 391 -15.49 19.53 -4.30
C ILE A 391 -14.41 18.86 -5.14
N LEU A 392 -13.16 19.33 -5.10
CA LEU A 392 -12.04 18.71 -5.79
C LEU A 392 -11.85 17.25 -5.37
N ALA A 393 -11.85 16.97 -4.07
CA ALA A 393 -11.76 15.59 -3.56
C ALA A 393 -12.93 14.71 -4.05
N SER A 394 -14.12 15.29 -4.20
CA SER A 394 -15.31 14.58 -4.69
C SER A 394 -15.20 14.29 -6.19
N LEU A 395 -14.72 15.25 -6.99
CA LEU A 395 -14.41 15.04 -8.42
C LEU A 395 -13.33 13.97 -8.61
N LEU A 396 -12.30 13.97 -7.76
CA LEU A 396 -11.23 12.96 -7.81
C LEU A 396 -11.73 11.58 -7.35
N ALA A 397 -12.66 11.52 -6.40
CA ALA A 397 -13.35 10.29 -6.05
C ALA A 397 -14.23 9.76 -7.19
N VAL A 398 -14.91 10.65 -7.92
CA VAL A 398 -15.62 10.27 -9.16
C VAL A 398 -14.63 9.76 -10.20
N PHE A 399 -13.49 10.45 -10.41
CA PHE A 399 -12.43 9.98 -11.32
C PHE A 399 -11.89 8.60 -10.93
N LEU A 400 -11.75 8.30 -9.63
CA LEU A 400 -11.37 6.98 -9.13
C LEU A 400 -12.41 5.90 -9.47
N LEU A 401 -13.70 6.22 -9.32
CA LEU A 401 -14.81 5.30 -9.60
C LEU A 401 -15.17 5.18 -11.09
N LEU A 402 -14.86 6.20 -11.89
CA LEU A 402 -15.30 6.32 -13.28
C LEU A 402 -14.94 5.09 -14.14
N PRO A 403 -13.70 4.58 -14.16
CA PRO A 403 -13.36 3.42 -14.98
C PRO A 403 -14.09 2.14 -14.54
N VAL A 404 -14.33 1.99 -13.23
CA VAL A 404 -15.09 0.85 -12.68
C VAL A 404 -16.55 0.91 -13.14
N LEU A 405 -17.18 2.08 -13.04
CA LEU A 405 -18.57 2.28 -13.44
C LEU A 405 -18.76 2.12 -14.94
N ILE A 406 -17.83 2.63 -15.75
CA ILE A 406 -17.93 2.54 -17.21
C ILE A 406 -17.71 1.11 -17.69
N VAL A 407 -16.78 0.36 -17.13
CA VAL A 407 -16.64 -1.07 -17.46
C VAL A 407 -17.87 -1.86 -17.03
N ALA A 408 -18.46 -1.53 -15.88
CA ALA A 408 -19.75 -2.09 -15.44
C ALA A 408 -20.93 -1.76 -16.34
N TYR A 409 -20.92 -0.58 -16.96
CA TYR A 409 -21.91 -0.22 -17.97
C TYR A 409 -21.67 -0.99 -19.27
N LEU A 410 -20.43 -1.01 -19.77
CA LEU A 410 -20.09 -1.59 -21.07
C LEU A 410 -20.14 -3.13 -21.10
N SER A 411 -20.09 -3.80 -19.95
CA SER A 411 -20.27 -5.26 -19.87
C SER A 411 -21.64 -5.74 -20.36
N PHE A 412 -22.64 -4.86 -20.37
CA PHE A 412 -23.98 -5.15 -20.90
C PHE A 412 -24.12 -4.91 -22.41
N SER A 413 -23.02 -4.64 -23.14
CA SER A 413 -23.13 -4.34 -24.58
C SER A 413 -23.59 -5.52 -25.43
N ALA A 414 -24.58 -5.27 -26.29
CA ALA A 414 -25.01 -6.18 -27.34
C ALA A 414 -24.09 -6.20 -28.59
N SER A 415 -23.11 -5.29 -28.71
CA SER A 415 -22.14 -5.27 -29.83
C SER A 415 -20.87 -6.06 -29.51
N SER A 416 -20.21 -6.62 -30.53
CA SER A 416 -18.99 -7.43 -30.36
C SER A 416 -17.71 -6.62 -30.20
N TYR A 417 -17.83 -5.30 -30.36
CA TYR A 417 -16.79 -4.31 -30.17
C TYR A 417 -17.32 -3.20 -29.27
N PHE A 418 -16.42 -2.43 -28.66
CA PHE A 418 -16.82 -1.30 -27.81
C PHE A 418 -17.32 -0.13 -28.65
N VAL A 419 -18.56 0.27 -28.37
CA VAL A 419 -19.22 1.46 -28.91
C VAL A 419 -19.83 2.20 -27.75
N PHE A 420 -19.72 3.52 -27.80
CA PHE A 420 -20.44 4.41 -26.90
C PHE A 420 -21.24 5.42 -27.74
N PRO A 421 -22.51 5.70 -27.39
CA PRO A 421 -23.33 5.02 -26.37
C PRO A 421 -23.62 3.54 -26.72
N LEU A 422 -24.16 2.76 -25.77
CA LEU A 422 -24.47 1.35 -26.00
C LEU A 422 -25.52 1.18 -27.11
N PRO A 423 -25.28 0.34 -28.13
CA PRO A 423 -26.25 0.10 -29.20
C PRO A 423 -27.46 -0.73 -28.73
N GLY A 424 -27.29 -1.49 -27.63
CA GLY A 424 -28.32 -2.28 -26.99
C GLY A 424 -27.79 -3.00 -25.75
N TYR A 425 -28.70 -3.42 -24.88
CA TYR A 425 -28.37 -4.16 -23.66
C TYR A 425 -28.50 -5.68 -23.89
N SER A 426 -27.53 -6.45 -23.44
CA SER A 426 -27.53 -7.92 -23.54
C SER A 426 -26.71 -8.55 -22.42
N LEU A 427 -27.11 -9.75 -21.99
CA LEU A 427 -26.35 -10.58 -21.03
C LEU A 427 -25.39 -11.56 -21.71
N ARG A 428 -25.29 -11.54 -23.05
CA ARG A 428 -24.46 -12.45 -23.83
C ARG A 428 -23.00 -12.51 -23.38
N ASN A 429 -22.45 -11.42 -22.85
CA ASN A 429 -21.06 -11.37 -22.38
C ASN A 429 -20.89 -12.16 -21.08
N TYR A 430 -21.90 -12.15 -20.21
CA TYR A 430 -21.96 -12.98 -19.00
C TYR A 430 -22.20 -14.45 -19.35
N GLU A 431 -23.07 -14.73 -20.31
CA GLU A 431 -23.28 -16.09 -20.84
C GLU A 431 -21.99 -16.64 -21.45
N ALA A 432 -21.30 -15.86 -22.30
CA ALA A 432 -20.02 -16.23 -22.87
C ALA A 432 -18.99 -16.54 -21.77
N PHE A 433 -18.91 -15.73 -20.71
CA PHE A 433 -18.01 -16.01 -19.59
C PHE A 433 -18.37 -17.31 -18.85
N LEU A 434 -19.66 -17.58 -18.64
CA LEU A 434 -20.13 -18.72 -17.87
C LEU A 434 -20.12 -20.05 -18.64
N PHE A 435 -20.24 -20.00 -19.97
CA PHE A 435 -20.40 -21.20 -20.79
C PHE A 435 -19.23 -21.47 -21.75
N ASP A 436 -18.36 -20.49 -22.04
CA ASP A 436 -17.14 -20.74 -22.80
C ASP A 436 -16.13 -21.53 -21.95
N ALA A 437 -15.79 -22.72 -22.45
CA ALA A 437 -14.87 -23.64 -21.78
C ALA A 437 -13.50 -23.01 -21.46
N LEU A 438 -13.02 -22.05 -22.26
CA LEU A 438 -11.75 -21.37 -22.01
C LEU A 438 -11.84 -20.43 -20.80
N TRP A 439 -12.92 -19.65 -20.70
CA TRP A 439 -13.15 -18.74 -19.57
C TRP A 439 -13.41 -19.49 -18.27
N VAL A 440 -14.22 -20.54 -18.33
CA VAL A 440 -14.52 -21.39 -17.17
C VAL A 440 -13.27 -22.11 -16.68
N ARG A 441 -12.48 -22.72 -17.59
CA ARG A 441 -11.23 -23.38 -17.22
C ARG A 441 -10.24 -22.41 -16.59
N ALA A 442 -10.05 -21.23 -17.20
CA ALA A 442 -9.16 -20.20 -16.66
C ALA A 442 -9.58 -19.72 -15.26
N THR A 443 -10.90 -19.61 -15.03
CA THR A 443 -11.47 -19.25 -13.73
C THR A 443 -11.15 -20.30 -12.65
N PHE A 444 -11.38 -21.57 -12.94
CA PHE A 444 -11.07 -22.64 -11.99
C PHE A 444 -9.56 -22.80 -11.76
N THR A 445 -8.73 -22.64 -12.79
CA THR A 445 -7.27 -22.60 -12.65
C THR A 445 -6.84 -21.49 -11.70
N SER A 446 -7.37 -20.27 -11.88
CA SER A 446 -7.11 -19.15 -10.96
C SER A 446 -7.52 -19.45 -9.52
N ILE A 447 -8.70 -20.04 -9.31
CA ILE A 447 -9.18 -20.40 -7.96
C ILE A 447 -8.25 -21.45 -7.32
N ARG A 448 -7.89 -22.53 -8.04
CA ARG A 448 -6.99 -23.57 -7.52
C ARG A 448 -5.63 -23.00 -7.13
N VAL A 449 -5.01 -22.23 -8.02
CA VAL A 449 -3.72 -21.57 -7.78
C VAL A 449 -3.80 -20.63 -6.58
N ALA A 450 -4.82 -19.77 -6.53
CA ALA A 450 -5.00 -18.82 -5.42
C ALA A 450 -5.26 -19.51 -4.08
N LEU A 451 -6.05 -20.59 -4.03
CA LEU A 451 -6.28 -21.36 -2.81
C LEU A 451 -5.01 -22.04 -2.30
N MET A 452 -4.19 -22.61 -3.18
CA MET A 452 -2.89 -23.17 -2.81
C MET A 452 -1.95 -22.09 -2.26
N ALA A 453 -1.83 -20.96 -2.97
CA ALA A 453 -0.99 -19.83 -2.56
C ALA A 453 -1.43 -19.27 -1.20
N VAL A 454 -2.74 -19.10 -0.98
CA VAL A 454 -3.32 -18.63 0.29
C VAL A 454 -3.10 -19.61 1.41
N GLY A 455 -3.28 -20.91 1.17
CA GLY A 455 -3.02 -21.94 2.17
C GLY A 455 -1.58 -21.87 2.69
N MET A 456 -0.62 -21.78 1.77
CA MET A 456 0.81 -21.61 2.11
C MET A 456 1.07 -20.27 2.79
N ALA A 457 0.54 -19.17 2.26
CA ALA A 457 0.79 -17.83 2.77
C ALA A 457 0.19 -17.62 4.17
N THR A 458 -1.03 -18.09 4.43
CA THR A 458 -1.68 -18.00 5.73
C THR A 458 -0.98 -18.88 6.76
N ALA A 459 -0.60 -20.11 6.39
CA ALA A 459 0.14 -21.00 7.28
C ALA A 459 1.52 -20.41 7.65
N LEU A 460 2.37 -20.14 6.66
CA LEU A 460 3.73 -19.66 6.89
C LEU A 460 3.76 -18.22 7.42
N GLY A 461 2.91 -17.34 6.88
CA GLY A 461 2.81 -15.95 7.29
C GLY A 461 2.27 -15.78 8.70
N SER A 462 1.33 -16.62 9.15
CA SER A 462 0.88 -16.59 10.55
C SER A 462 1.97 -17.04 11.51
N MET A 463 2.72 -18.11 11.18
CA MET A 463 3.87 -18.56 11.98
C MET A 463 4.93 -17.45 12.09
N LEU A 464 5.26 -16.80 10.97
CA LEU A 464 6.15 -15.65 10.93
C LEU A 464 5.63 -14.49 11.79
N ALA A 465 4.34 -14.18 11.70
CA ALA A 465 3.71 -13.12 12.48
C ALA A 465 3.73 -13.38 13.99
N PHE A 466 3.47 -14.62 14.41
CA PHE A 466 3.56 -15.05 15.80
C PHE A 466 5.00 -15.01 16.31
N GLY A 467 5.94 -15.57 15.56
CA GLY A 467 7.36 -15.54 15.89
C GLY A 467 7.91 -14.12 15.98
N LEU A 468 7.46 -13.22 15.10
CA LEU A 468 7.87 -11.82 15.16
C LEU A 468 7.19 -11.08 16.32
N SER A 469 5.90 -11.30 16.59
CA SER A 469 5.20 -10.55 17.65
C SER A 469 5.57 -10.99 19.06
N ARG A 470 5.84 -12.28 19.29
CA ARG A 470 6.09 -12.87 20.63
C ARG A 470 7.52 -13.36 20.83
N GLY A 471 8.28 -13.55 19.76
CA GLY A 471 9.69 -13.92 19.82
C GLY A 471 10.60 -12.75 20.20
N ALA A 472 11.56 -13.00 21.09
CA ALA A 472 12.72 -12.15 21.26
C ALA A 472 13.87 -12.77 20.45
N MET A 473 14.56 -11.98 19.63
CA MET A 473 15.69 -12.44 18.82
C MET A 473 16.63 -11.27 18.51
N PRO A 474 17.95 -11.51 18.40
CA PRO A 474 18.86 -10.53 17.82
C PRO A 474 18.51 -10.30 16.34
N GLY A 475 18.75 -9.09 15.83
CA GLY A 475 18.56 -8.79 14.40
C GLY A 475 17.10 -8.73 13.93
N ARG A 476 16.14 -8.53 14.84
CA ARG A 476 14.71 -8.41 14.52
C ARG A 476 14.41 -7.44 13.37
N GLY A 477 15.10 -6.29 13.32
CA GLY A 477 14.93 -5.31 12.23
C GLY A 477 15.32 -5.88 10.87
N ALA A 478 16.44 -6.59 10.78
CA ALA A 478 16.88 -7.27 9.55
C ALA A 478 15.88 -8.36 9.12
N MET A 479 15.33 -9.11 10.08
CA MET A 479 14.26 -10.08 9.79
C MET A 479 13.02 -9.39 9.22
N VAL A 480 12.58 -8.27 9.80
CA VAL A 480 11.44 -7.50 9.25
C VAL A 480 11.74 -7.00 7.84
N ALA A 481 12.91 -6.42 7.60
CA ALA A 481 13.31 -5.95 6.27
C ALA A 481 13.33 -7.11 5.25
N PHE A 482 13.85 -8.27 5.64
CA PHE A 482 13.86 -9.49 4.81
C PHE A 482 12.44 -10.00 4.50
N LEU A 483 11.55 -10.01 5.49
CA LEU A 483 10.17 -10.46 5.29
C LEU A 483 9.36 -9.50 4.42
N LEU A 484 9.71 -8.22 4.39
CA LEU A 484 8.99 -7.20 3.63
C LEU A 484 9.61 -6.96 2.24
N SER A 485 10.86 -7.37 2.01
CA SER A 485 11.54 -7.15 0.73
C SER A 485 10.78 -7.68 -0.48
N PRO A 486 10.06 -8.84 -0.45
CA PRO A 486 9.32 -9.29 -1.63
C PRO A 486 8.23 -8.31 -2.08
N ILE A 487 7.56 -7.58 -1.17
CA ILE A 487 6.56 -6.56 -1.54
C ILE A 487 7.21 -5.38 -2.27
N ILE A 488 8.44 -5.04 -1.89
CA ILE A 488 9.14 -3.87 -2.42
C ILE A 488 9.77 -4.16 -3.78
N MET A 489 10.15 -5.42 -4.02
CA MET A 489 10.76 -5.84 -5.27
C MET A 489 9.71 -5.80 -6.40
N PRO A 490 10.07 -5.30 -7.59
CA PRO A 490 9.23 -5.46 -8.77
C PRO A 490 8.85 -6.93 -9.01
N THR A 491 7.55 -7.19 -9.19
CA THR A 491 7.01 -8.54 -9.39
C THR A 491 7.68 -9.28 -10.56
N VAL A 492 8.02 -8.56 -11.63
CA VAL A 492 8.77 -9.08 -12.79
C VAL A 492 10.10 -9.70 -12.38
N ILE A 493 10.87 -9.04 -11.51
CA ILE A 493 12.20 -9.54 -11.08
C ILE A 493 12.02 -10.84 -10.32
N VAL A 494 11.07 -10.87 -9.37
CA VAL A 494 10.83 -12.07 -8.57
C VAL A 494 10.29 -13.21 -9.44
N ALA A 495 9.37 -12.93 -10.36
CA ALA A 495 8.82 -13.94 -11.26
C ALA A 495 9.90 -14.56 -12.17
N VAL A 496 10.76 -13.73 -12.76
CA VAL A 496 11.91 -14.17 -13.57
C VAL A 496 12.94 -14.93 -12.72
N ALA A 497 13.22 -14.46 -11.51
CA ALA A 497 14.15 -15.14 -10.62
C ALA A 497 13.63 -16.54 -10.27
N THR A 498 12.41 -16.61 -9.73
CA THR A 498 11.76 -17.86 -9.30
C THR A 498 11.59 -18.85 -10.46
N TYR A 499 11.42 -18.38 -11.70
CA TYR A 499 11.37 -19.21 -12.90
C TYR A 499 12.54 -20.20 -12.98
N PHE A 500 13.78 -19.72 -12.86
CA PHE A 500 14.97 -20.57 -13.03
C PHE A 500 15.04 -21.68 -11.99
N LEU A 501 14.66 -21.37 -10.75
CA LEU A 501 14.64 -22.37 -9.69
C LEU A 501 13.57 -23.42 -9.95
N LEU A 502 12.34 -23.01 -10.29
CA LEU A 502 11.24 -23.94 -10.52
C LEU A 502 11.44 -24.77 -11.78
N ALA A 503 12.10 -24.23 -12.80
CA ALA A 503 12.47 -24.97 -14.00
C ALA A 503 13.43 -26.13 -13.67
N ARG A 504 14.42 -25.91 -12.78
CA ARG A 504 15.35 -26.95 -12.34
C ARG A 504 14.67 -28.14 -11.65
N PHE A 505 13.57 -27.88 -10.94
CA PHE A 505 12.78 -28.92 -10.26
C PHE A 505 11.59 -29.44 -11.10
N GLY A 506 11.44 -29.01 -12.36
CA GLY A 506 10.32 -29.40 -13.21
C GLY A 506 8.95 -28.89 -12.73
N LEU A 507 8.92 -27.88 -11.85
CA LEU A 507 7.70 -27.27 -11.32
C LEU A 507 7.20 -26.10 -12.17
N GLN A 508 8.01 -25.62 -13.11
CA GLN A 508 7.62 -24.61 -14.09
C GLN A 508 6.44 -25.10 -14.94
N GLY A 509 5.47 -24.22 -15.21
CA GLY A 509 4.28 -24.57 -16.00
C GLY A 509 3.31 -25.52 -15.29
N THR A 510 3.48 -25.74 -13.97
CA THR A 510 2.52 -26.46 -13.12
C THR A 510 1.75 -25.49 -12.22
N GLU A 511 0.47 -25.79 -11.92
CA GLU A 511 -0.34 -24.96 -11.02
C GLU A 511 0.30 -24.82 -9.62
N PHE A 512 0.97 -25.87 -9.15
CA PHE A 512 1.69 -25.86 -7.87
C PHE A 512 2.92 -24.95 -7.90
N GLY A 513 3.75 -25.04 -8.93
CA GLY A 513 4.90 -24.14 -9.10
C GLY A 513 4.48 -22.68 -9.22
N LEU A 514 3.38 -22.41 -9.94
CA LEU A 514 2.79 -21.08 -10.00
C LEU A 514 2.33 -20.60 -8.61
N ALA A 515 1.61 -21.45 -7.85
CA ALA A 515 1.16 -21.13 -6.50
C ALA A 515 2.32 -20.86 -5.52
N LEU A 516 3.44 -21.57 -5.65
CA LEU A 516 4.67 -21.31 -4.90
C LEU A 516 5.22 -19.89 -5.18
N GLY A 517 5.24 -19.48 -6.45
CA GLY A 517 5.62 -18.12 -6.84
C GLY A 517 4.71 -17.05 -6.22
N HIS A 518 3.39 -17.22 -6.33
CA HIS A 518 2.43 -16.28 -5.72
C HIS A 518 2.56 -16.21 -4.19
N ALA A 519 2.83 -17.33 -3.52
CA ALA A 519 2.99 -17.36 -2.07
C ALA A 519 4.16 -16.49 -1.57
N VAL A 520 5.23 -16.31 -2.36
CA VAL A 520 6.36 -15.42 -2.02
C VAL A 520 5.89 -13.98 -1.77
N HIS A 521 4.98 -13.47 -2.60
CA HIS A 521 4.41 -12.12 -2.41
C HIS A 521 3.27 -12.09 -1.40
N ALA A 522 2.48 -13.17 -1.31
CA ALA A 522 1.32 -13.20 -0.42
C ALA A 522 1.69 -13.31 1.08
N ILE A 523 2.79 -14.02 1.42
CA ILE A 523 3.26 -14.19 2.81
C ILE A 523 3.46 -12.84 3.53
N PRO A 524 4.21 -11.87 2.98
CA PRO A 524 4.39 -10.56 3.59
C PRO A 524 3.09 -9.85 3.98
N TYR A 525 2.04 -9.91 3.14
CA TYR A 525 0.74 -9.31 3.46
C TYR A 525 0.08 -9.96 4.67
N VAL A 526 0.14 -11.30 4.77
CA VAL A 526 -0.33 -12.03 5.94
C VAL A 526 0.45 -11.61 7.19
N VAL A 527 1.78 -11.54 7.09
CA VAL A 527 2.64 -11.13 8.21
C VAL A 527 2.25 -9.75 8.71
N VAL A 528 2.12 -8.76 7.81
CA VAL A 528 1.78 -7.37 8.16
C VAL A 528 0.43 -7.32 8.92
N ILE A 529 -0.61 -7.95 8.37
CA ILE A 529 -1.97 -7.90 8.93
C ILE A 529 -2.04 -8.61 10.28
N VAL A 530 -1.44 -9.81 10.38
CA VAL A 530 -1.51 -10.63 11.61
C VAL A 530 -0.63 -10.03 12.71
N VAL A 531 0.55 -9.48 12.40
CA VAL A 531 1.40 -8.79 13.38
C VAL A 531 0.69 -7.58 13.97
N ALA A 532 0.04 -6.77 13.12
CA ALA A 532 -0.71 -5.60 13.58
C ALA A 532 -1.81 -6.00 14.57
N ASN A 533 -2.59 -7.04 14.24
CA ASN A 533 -3.63 -7.53 15.14
C ASN A 533 -3.07 -8.13 16.44
N LEU A 534 -1.98 -8.90 16.37
CA LEU A 534 -1.34 -9.52 17.54
C LEU A 534 -0.78 -8.50 18.53
N ARG A 535 -0.41 -7.30 18.04
CA ARG A 535 0.05 -6.18 18.89
C ARG A 535 -1.09 -5.46 19.59
N ASP A 536 -2.26 -5.40 18.97
CA ASP A 536 -3.46 -4.81 19.58
C ASP A 536 -4.04 -5.70 20.69
N LEU A 537 -3.73 -7.00 20.71
CA LEU A 537 -4.16 -7.92 21.76
C LEU A 537 -3.40 -7.70 23.07
N ASN A 538 -4.14 -7.50 24.17
CA ASN A 538 -3.55 -7.32 25.49
C ASN A 538 -2.80 -8.59 25.95
N PRO A 539 -1.48 -8.52 26.21
CA PRO A 539 -0.71 -9.66 26.69
C PRO A 539 -1.16 -10.18 28.08
N SER A 540 -2.04 -9.45 28.78
CA SER A 540 -2.62 -9.91 30.05
C SER A 540 -3.46 -11.18 29.90
N TYR A 541 -4.11 -11.42 28.75
CA TYR A 541 -4.93 -12.63 28.55
C TYR A 541 -4.08 -13.89 28.63
N GLU A 542 -2.91 -13.89 28.00
CA GLU A 542 -1.97 -15.01 28.05
C GLU A 542 -1.32 -15.17 29.43
N ARG A 543 -1.07 -14.05 30.14
CA ARG A 543 -0.53 -14.09 31.51
C ARG A 543 -1.56 -14.62 32.52
N ALA A 544 -2.83 -14.23 32.37
CA ALA A 544 -3.93 -14.73 33.20
C ALA A 544 -4.14 -16.23 33.00
N ALA A 545 -4.19 -16.69 31.75
CA ALA A 545 -4.30 -18.11 31.43
C ALA A 545 -3.16 -18.94 32.05
N ARG A 546 -1.91 -18.47 31.90
CA ARG A 546 -0.74 -19.12 32.51
C ARG A 546 -0.77 -19.10 34.04
N SER A 547 -1.32 -18.05 34.66
CA SER A 547 -1.47 -17.98 36.11
C SER A 547 -2.50 -18.97 36.64
N LEU A 548 -3.48 -19.36 35.82
CA LEU A 548 -4.46 -20.40 36.11
C LEU A 548 -3.96 -21.82 35.74
N GLY A 549 -2.68 -21.98 35.40
CA GLY A 549 -2.08 -23.27 35.05
C GLY A 549 -2.27 -23.71 33.60
N ALA A 550 -2.86 -22.88 32.73
CA ALA A 550 -3.01 -23.24 31.32
C ALA A 550 -1.65 -23.22 30.60
N GLY A 551 -1.32 -24.33 29.92
CA GLY A 551 -0.14 -24.43 29.07
C GLY A 551 -0.19 -23.51 27.84
N SER A 552 0.96 -23.31 27.19
CA SER A 552 1.10 -22.43 26.01
C SER A 552 0.18 -22.83 24.85
N TRP A 553 0.04 -24.14 24.59
CA TRP A 553 -0.83 -24.65 23.52
C TRP A 553 -2.32 -24.43 23.83
N VAL A 554 -2.75 -24.68 25.06
CA VAL A 554 -4.14 -24.44 25.50
C VAL A 554 -4.45 -22.94 25.43
N THR A 555 -3.54 -22.11 25.93
CA THR A 555 -3.65 -20.64 25.85
C THR A 555 -3.76 -20.18 24.40
N PHE A 556 -2.92 -20.71 23.51
CA PHE A 556 -2.95 -20.38 22.09
C PHE A 556 -4.29 -20.79 21.46
N ARG A 557 -4.67 -22.06 21.55
CA ARG A 557 -5.86 -22.60 20.87
C ARG A 557 -7.17 -21.99 21.40
N THR A 558 -7.26 -21.77 22.71
CA THR A 558 -8.52 -21.36 23.36
C THR A 558 -8.68 -19.84 23.42
N ILE A 559 -7.58 -19.08 23.50
CA ILE A 559 -7.63 -17.63 23.68
C ILE A 559 -7.08 -16.91 22.46
N VAL A 560 -5.83 -17.19 22.08
CA VAL A 560 -5.15 -16.36 21.08
C VAL A 560 -5.66 -16.64 19.66
N ALA A 561 -5.78 -17.90 19.24
CA ALA A 561 -6.24 -18.26 17.91
C ALA A 561 -7.65 -17.75 17.61
N PRO A 562 -8.66 -17.87 18.49
CA PRO A 562 -10.00 -17.29 18.26
C PRO A 562 -9.99 -15.76 18.16
N LEU A 563 -9.15 -15.08 18.95
CA LEU A 563 -9.02 -13.63 18.89
C LEU A 563 -8.31 -13.15 17.62
N VAL A 564 -7.40 -13.94 17.08
CA VAL A 564 -6.63 -13.64 15.85
C VAL A 564 -7.35 -14.12 14.59
N MET A 565 -8.28 -15.07 14.69
CA MET A 565 -9.01 -15.64 13.55
C MET A 565 -9.67 -14.60 12.64
N PRO A 566 -10.33 -13.52 13.14
CA PRO A 566 -10.87 -12.49 12.27
C PRO A 566 -9.79 -11.78 11.43
N ALA A 567 -8.60 -11.57 12.00
CA ALA A 567 -7.48 -11.00 11.26
C ALA A 567 -6.88 -12.00 10.27
N LEU A 568 -6.85 -13.29 10.59
CA LEU A 568 -6.42 -14.34 9.65
C LEU A 568 -7.36 -14.48 8.46
N ILE A 569 -8.68 -14.38 8.66
CA ILE A 569 -9.65 -14.40 7.55
C ILE A 569 -9.40 -13.21 6.62
N VAL A 570 -9.23 -12.00 7.20
CA VAL A 570 -8.89 -10.80 6.42
C VAL A 570 -7.56 -11.02 5.68
N ALA A 571 -6.50 -11.44 6.36
CA ALA A 571 -5.20 -11.71 5.76
C ALA A 571 -5.25 -12.74 4.62
N SER A 572 -6.00 -13.81 4.80
CA SER A 572 -6.18 -14.87 3.79
C SER A 572 -6.90 -14.32 2.56
N PHE A 573 -7.88 -13.42 2.75
CA PHE A 573 -8.55 -12.75 1.65
C PHE A 573 -7.62 -11.80 0.88
N PHE A 574 -6.75 -11.04 1.57
CA PHE A 574 -5.72 -10.23 0.90
C PHE A 574 -4.74 -11.09 0.10
N ALA A 575 -4.26 -12.17 0.70
CA ALA A 575 -3.41 -13.14 0.01
C ALA A 575 -4.12 -13.72 -1.23
N PHE A 576 -5.43 -14.01 -1.12
CA PHE A 576 -6.24 -14.52 -2.22
C PHE A 576 -6.32 -13.51 -3.35
N LEU A 577 -6.72 -12.27 -3.06
CA LEU A 577 -6.83 -11.21 -4.06
C LEU A 577 -5.49 -10.94 -4.75
N THR A 578 -4.39 -10.92 -3.98
CA THR A 578 -3.04 -10.72 -4.52
C THR A 578 -2.66 -11.84 -5.49
N SER A 579 -2.97 -13.09 -5.17
CA SER A 579 -2.69 -14.21 -6.08
C SER A 579 -3.66 -14.28 -7.26
N PHE A 580 -4.93 -13.96 -7.04
CA PHE A 580 -6.00 -14.09 -8.03
C PHE A 580 -5.86 -13.04 -9.16
N ASP A 581 -5.29 -11.88 -8.85
CA ASP A 581 -5.16 -10.76 -9.79
C ASP A 581 -3.83 -10.68 -10.54
N ASP A 582 -2.83 -11.48 -10.14
CA ASP A 582 -1.49 -11.31 -10.68
C ASP A 582 -1.31 -12.08 -12.01
N VAL A 583 -1.06 -11.33 -13.09
CA VAL A 583 -0.76 -11.86 -14.43
C VAL A 583 0.75 -12.02 -14.67
N VAL A 584 1.59 -11.28 -13.94
CA VAL A 584 3.04 -11.24 -14.18
C VAL A 584 3.68 -12.58 -13.83
N TYR A 585 3.30 -13.17 -12.70
CA TYR A 585 3.75 -14.52 -12.32
C TYR A 585 3.36 -15.57 -13.34
N VAL A 586 2.16 -15.47 -13.91
CA VAL A 586 1.64 -16.43 -14.89
C VAL A 586 2.38 -16.29 -16.22
N LEU A 587 2.70 -15.05 -16.61
CA LEU A 587 3.46 -14.77 -17.82
C LEU A 587 4.84 -15.45 -17.81
N PHE A 588 5.56 -15.39 -16.68
CA PHE A 588 6.92 -15.96 -16.57
C PHE A 588 6.95 -17.42 -16.09
N LEU A 589 6.07 -17.83 -15.17
CA LEU A 589 6.07 -19.20 -14.61
C LEU A 589 5.14 -20.16 -15.37
N GLY A 590 4.08 -19.65 -15.98
CA GLY A 590 3.09 -20.45 -16.71
C GLY A 590 3.56 -20.84 -18.11
N ILE A 591 4.32 -19.97 -18.80
CA ILE A 591 4.89 -20.17 -20.16
C ILE A 591 3.89 -20.86 -21.11
N GLY A 592 2.68 -20.31 -21.21
CA GLY A 592 1.62 -20.81 -22.10
C GLY A 592 1.02 -22.17 -21.73
N LYS A 593 1.52 -22.86 -20.70
CA LYS A 593 0.95 -24.13 -20.21
C LYS A 593 -0.20 -23.93 -19.24
N ILE A 594 -0.21 -22.79 -18.54
CA ILE A 594 -1.24 -22.43 -17.57
C ILE A 594 -1.89 -21.13 -18.03
N THR A 595 -3.20 -21.16 -18.20
CA THR A 595 -4.00 -19.96 -18.45
C THR A 595 -4.88 -19.72 -17.23
N THR A 596 -4.53 -18.68 -16.47
CA THR A 596 -5.37 -18.14 -15.39
C THR A 596 -6.36 -17.10 -15.94
N LEU A 597 -7.33 -16.70 -15.14
CA LEU A 597 -8.29 -15.66 -15.51
C LEU A 597 -7.63 -14.33 -15.92
N PRO A 598 -6.67 -13.75 -15.16
CA PRO A 598 -5.94 -12.57 -15.61
C PRO A 598 -5.14 -12.81 -16.89
N MET A 599 -4.54 -13.99 -17.06
CA MET A 599 -3.80 -14.32 -18.29
C MET A 599 -4.73 -14.39 -19.50
N ARG A 600 -5.93 -14.97 -19.35
CA ARG A 600 -6.93 -15.02 -20.42
C ARG A 600 -7.41 -13.62 -20.80
N MET A 601 -7.65 -12.76 -19.82
CA MET A 601 -7.95 -11.35 -20.06
C MET A 601 -6.79 -10.67 -20.80
N TRP A 602 -5.55 -10.89 -20.39
CA TRP A 602 -4.36 -10.30 -21.00
C TRP A 602 -4.18 -10.71 -22.47
N GLU A 603 -4.33 -12.00 -22.77
CA GLU A 603 -4.34 -12.51 -24.15
C GLU A 603 -5.48 -11.89 -24.96
N GLY A 604 -6.68 -11.83 -24.37
CA GLY A 604 -7.85 -11.21 -24.99
C GLY A 604 -7.61 -9.74 -25.34
N ILE A 605 -7.08 -8.93 -24.43
CA ILE A 605 -6.82 -7.50 -24.69
C ILE A 605 -5.81 -7.31 -25.83
N ARG A 606 -4.81 -8.20 -25.95
CA ARG A 606 -3.76 -8.11 -26.98
C ARG A 606 -4.21 -8.61 -28.35
N GLN A 607 -5.09 -9.61 -28.39
CA GLN A 607 -5.52 -10.25 -29.62
C GLN A 607 -6.83 -9.65 -30.15
N ASP A 608 -7.87 -9.60 -29.30
CA ASP A 608 -9.22 -9.18 -29.66
C ASP A 608 -9.91 -8.47 -28.47
N ILE A 609 -9.98 -7.14 -28.51
CA ILE A 609 -10.64 -6.34 -27.47
C ILE A 609 -12.16 -6.57 -27.55
N ASN A 610 -12.68 -7.49 -26.73
CA ASN A 610 -14.10 -7.85 -26.70
C ASN A 610 -14.81 -7.42 -25.38
N PRO A 611 -16.16 -7.28 -25.38
CA PRO A 611 -16.93 -6.96 -24.17
C PRO A 611 -17.06 -8.08 -23.11
N THR A 612 -16.72 -9.33 -23.39
CA THR A 612 -16.62 -10.40 -22.37
C THR A 612 -15.57 -10.04 -21.32
N ILE A 613 -14.46 -9.41 -21.72
CA ILE A 613 -13.43 -8.93 -20.78
C ILE A 613 -14.02 -7.91 -19.79
N ALA A 614 -14.95 -7.05 -20.26
CA ALA A 614 -15.69 -6.14 -19.38
C ALA A 614 -16.55 -6.93 -18.40
N ALA A 615 -17.30 -7.94 -18.85
CA ALA A 615 -18.09 -8.78 -17.95
C ALA A 615 -17.22 -9.47 -16.87
N VAL A 616 -16.07 -10.04 -17.25
CA VAL A 616 -15.12 -10.65 -16.29
C VAL A 616 -14.62 -9.61 -15.27
N ALA A 617 -14.17 -8.45 -15.76
CA ALA A 617 -13.75 -7.34 -14.91
C ALA A 617 -14.83 -6.97 -13.89
N THR A 618 -16.09 -6.84 -14.33
CA THR A 618 -17.21 -6.49 -13.44
C THR A 618 -17.47 -7.53 -12.37
N LEU A 619 -17.42 -8.82 -12.73
CA LEU A 619 -17.62 -9.91 -11.77
C LEU A 619 -16.49 -9.94 -10.74
N GLN A 620 -15.25 -9.72 -11.16
CA GLN A 620 -14.11 -9.64 -10.24
C GLN A 620 -14.23 -8.44 -9.29
N MET A 621 -14.67 -7.28 -9.80
CA MET A 621 -14.92 -6.08 -8.98
C MET A 621 -16.08 -6.28 -8.00
N LEU A 622 -17.16 -6.94 -8.45
CA LEU A 622 -18.32 -7.27 -7.62
C LEU A 622 -17.91 -8.23 -6.50
N PHE A 623 -17.14 -9.27 -6.81
CA PHE A 623 -16.62 -10.21 -5.83
C PHE A 623 -15.80 -9.50 -4.74
N ALA A 624 -14.85 -8.65 -5.12
CA ALA A 624 -14.07 -7.86 -4.17
C ALA A 624 -14.96 -6.95 -3.29
N THR A 625 -15.95 -6.29 -3.91
CA THR A 625 -16.89 -5.40 -3.21
C THR A 625 -17.77 -6.17 -2.21
N ILE A 626 -18.33 -7.31 -2.62
CA ILE A 626 -19.16 -8.17 -1.77
C ILE A 626 -18.38 -8.58 -0.53
N VAL A 627 -17.13 -9.03 -0.69
CA VAL A 627 -16.33 -9.47 0.45
C VAL A 627 -16.05 -8.34 1.44
N VAL A 628 -15.74 -7.14 0.94
CA VAL A 628 -15.55 -5.95 1.80
C VAL A 628 -16.85 -5.63 2.53
N VAL A 629 -17.99 -5.59 1.84
CA VAL A 629 -19.30 -5.26 2.43
C VAL A 629 -19.71 -6.30 3.46
N VAL A 630 -19.67 -7.60 3.13
CA VAL A 630 -20.00 -8.70 4.06
C VAL A 630 -19.11 -8.64 5.29
N GLY A 631 -17.79 -8.40 5.12
CA GLY A 631 -16.86 -8.22 6.23
C GLY A 631 -17.25 -7.07 7.15
N THR A 632 -17.76 -5.96 6.60
CA THR A 632 -18.22 -4.81 7.41
C THR A 632 -19.52 -5.12 8.17
N LEU A 633 -20.47 -5.84 7.55
CA LEU A 633 -21.75 -6.19 8.14
C LEU A 633 -21.60 -7.16 9.31
N LEU A 634 -20.79 -8.22 9.14
CA LEU A 634 -20.52 -9.22 10.19
C LEU A 634 -19.87 -8.62 11.45
N LYS A 635 -19.18 -7.47 11.32
CA LYS A 635 -18.58 -6.77 12.47
C LYS A 635 -19.59 -5.90 13.22
N ARG A 636 -20.57 -5.31 12.54
CA ARG A 636 -21.61 -4.49 13.19
C ARG A 636 -22.45 -5.32 14.16
N GLN A 637 -22.78 -6.56 13.79
CA GLN A 637 -23.56 -7.48 14.64
C GLN A 637 -22.84 -7.91 15.94
N LYS A 638 -21.51 -7.72 16.04
CA LYS A 638 -20.76 -8.03 17.27
C LYS A 638 -20.60 -6.83 18.22
N SER A 639 -20.96 -5.62 17.78
CA SER A 639 -20.88 -4.41 18.63
C SER A 639 -22.25 -3.93 19.13
N THR A 640 -23.31 -4.58 18.70
CA THR A 640 -24.67 -4.54 19.28
C THR A 640 -24.86 -5.79 20.11
#